data_AF-A0A2A2S6L9-F1
#
_entry.id   AF-A0A2A2S6L9-F1
#
_cell.length_a   1.000
_cell.length_b   1.000
_cell.length_c   1.000
_cell.angle_alpha   90.00
_cell.angle_beta   90.00
_cell.angle_gamma   90.00
#
_symmetry.space_group_name_H-M   'P 1'
#
loop_
_entity.id
_entity.type
_entity.pdbx_description
1 polymer ?
#
loop_
_entity_poly.entity_id
_entity_poly.type
_entity_poly.pdbx_seq_one_letter_code
_entity_poly.pdbx_strand_id
1 'polypeptide(L)'
;MTCKKQLLTTIFLITITFAAYAQKDVEPDYHFRDSTVVKVHPRYNDAGKVHRWLFGNNHRTEWATAVKLPVIHISEVMGGLVPEKEGGGMQSKSLRLKDKTGKEWVIRSVEKTPDKLLPPTLRQTFVIDWLDDALSGQHPFSALVVPPLAKAVNVPHSHPVIGVIAADKALGEYSDKFAGMVCLLEEREPIGDSDNTLKMLDKLVDDNDNHFDGDEFLRARMLDLLIGDWDRHEDQWRWADLQKGKGKMYVGVPRDRDQVFHLEEGLFPTIAALPYISPLLGDFSYDLPKVKYNLAKTRFLNPYSDFQMSHEHWMQVVDDFVAKQTDAVFEEALKRLPGDTYKMGHDVLLAKLKSRRAALPEAMDRYYKFIYRIVDLRLSDKNEQVLITGQPDSSLLIQINKISKEGKIKDTLLYHAYLPRYTHEIRLYTSKGDDQVTVDNKTSPIHVRLIGTDGEKTYNIVNSDAILQVYTPPGAKFEGLDRKVSKHISADTTNTRFLQTNLYNIWMPLATAGLNADDGLLLGAGVKYIKKDGFRKLPYTSSQQIMLTHAFATDAFRIKYNGEWIKAIGNADITMQAYIQAPDNTTNFFGLGNGTPINKNQPNYRRYYRTRFDTYQLDPALRWVTNNNTTFSIGPSFQFYHLDLRDNEGRFITQTARIGSYDSLILDKDKAHLGIVLNYNSNQRKGSILPVGGYYFNINVQGYNGLNNYSKSYIQIRPEFSFYQKLNNKGTIVLSDRVGGGVTFGNPAFYQSMFLGGQGNLLGYLQYRFAGKHMIYNNLQARIKLFNIASYIVPGQMGITGFYDAGRVWAESENSDKIHQGVGGGIYFSPAGLTVLQVLMGHSEEGWYPYISMNFRI
;
A
#
# COMPACT_ATOMS: atom_id res chain seq x y z
N MET A 1 56.60 8.14 -36.63
CA MET A 1 56.53 9.61 -36.85
C MET A 1 55.06 9.99 -37.01
N THR A 2 54.37 10.24 -35.89
CA THR A 2 53.92 11.58 -35.44
C THR A 2 52.79 12.19 -36.27
N CYS A 3 51.54 11.95 -35.85
CA CYS A 3 50.56 13.03 -35.66
C CYS A 3 49.45 12.56 -34.72
N LYS A 4 49.63 12.83 -33.42
CA LYS A 4 48.66 12.70 -32.33
C LYS A 4 48.71 14.06 -31.60
N LYS A 5 47.64 14.84 -31.67
CA LYS A 5 47.31 16.10 -30.95
C LYS A 5 46.11 16.66 -31.74
N GLN A 6 45.00 17.16 -31.21
CA GLN A 6 44.51 17.52 -29.88
C GLN A 6 43.00 17.66 -30.10
N LEU A 7 42.16 16.99 -29.32
CA LEU A 7 40.82 17.50 -29.03
C LEU A 7 40.57 17.14 -27.56
N LEU A 8 41.12 17.99 -26.70
CA LEU A 8 40.90 17.91 -25.27
C LEU A 8 39.45 18.33 -25.00
N THR A 9 38.80 17.46 -24.25
CA THR A 9 37.52 17.58 -23.58
C THR A 9 37.39 18.92 -22.86
N THR A 10 36.52 19.80 -23.34
CA THR A 10 36.04 20.94 -22.56
C THR A 10 34.95 20.40 -21.63
N ILE A 11 35.35 19.84 -20.49
CA ILE A 11 34.43 19.58 -19.38
C ILE A 11 34.20 20.94 -18.71
N PHE A 12 33.13 21.62 -19.10
CA PHE A 12 32.62 22.75 -18.33
C PHE A 12 31.97 22.16 -17.08
N LEU A 13 32.73 21.99 -16.00
CA LEU A 13 32.17 21.85 -14.66
C LEU A 13 31.51 23.19 -14.35
N ILE A 14 30.20 23.31 -14.59
CA ILE A 14 29.44 24.42 -14.04
C ILE A 14 29.26 24.10 -12.55
N THR A 15 30.26 24.46 -11.75
CA THR A 15 30.04 24.66 -10.31
C THR A 15 29.20 25.93 -10.18
N ILE A 16 27.87 25.79 -10.22
CA ILE A 16 27.01 26.79 -9.60
C ILE A 16 27.34 26.71 -8.11
N THR A 17 28.19 27.63 -7.66
CA THR A 17 28.44 27.84 -6.24
C THR A 17 27.17 28.44 -5.67
N PHE A 18 26.23 27.58 -5.29
CA PHE A 18 25.15 27.99 -4.40
C PHE A 18 25.82 28.46 -3.12
N ALA A 19 25.73 29.76 -2.83
CA ALA A 19 26.10 30.27 -1.53
C ALA A 19 25.22 29.53 -0.51
N ALA A 20 25.83 28.62 0.26
CA ALA A 20 25.13 27.88 1.28
C ALA A 20 24.42 28.89 2.19
N TYR A 21 23.10 28.87 2.18
CA TYR A 21 22.33 29.70 3.09
C TYR A 21 22.59 29.20 4.50
N ALA A 22 23.31 30.02 5.27
CA ALA A 22 23.35 29.87 6.70
C ALA A 22 22.17 30.66 7.28
N GLN A 23 21.22 29.96 7.88
CA GLN A 23 20.22 30.59 8.76
C GLN A 23 20.97 31.51 9.73
N LYS A 24 20.48 32.75 9.88
CA LYS A 24 20.93 33.61 10.98
C LYS A 24 20.41 32.96 12.27
N ASP A 25 21.27 32.14 12.85
CA ASP A 25 20.95 31.27 13.97
C ASP A 25 21.02 32.06 15.28
N VAL A 26 20.03 32.92 15.48
CA VAL A 26 19.86 33.68 16.71
C VAL A 26 18.80 32.96 17.54
N GLU A 27 19.25 32.17 18.50
CA GLU A 27 18.37 31.49 19.45
C GLU A 27 17.55 32.54 20.21
N PRO A 28 16.21 32.41 20.27
CA PRO A 28 15.37 33.33 21.02
C PRO A 28 15.77 33.36 22.49
N ASP A 29 15.82 34.56 23.06
CA ASP A 29 16.14 34.74 24.48
C ASP A 29 14.91 34.46 25.34
N TYR A 30 14.69 33.18 25.64
CA TYR A 30 13.58 32.72 26.46
C TYR A 30 13.82 33.01 27.94
N HIS A 31 13.12 34.01 28.48
CA HIS A 31 13.12 34.31 29.92
C HIS A 31 11.89 33.70 30.60
N PHE A 32 12.11 32.70 31.46
CA PHE A 32 11.06 32.11 32.29
C PHE A 32 11.31 32.45 33.77
N ARG A 33 10.29 32.97 34.45
CA ARG A 33 10.38 33.38 35.87
C ARG A 33 10.36 32.21 36.84
N ASP A 34 9.69 31.13 36.46
CA ASP A 34 9.43 30.00 37.32
C ASP A 34 9.49 28.68 36.53
N SER A 35 9.50 27.58 37.26
CA SER A 35 9.52 26.23 36.75
C SER A 35 8.73 25.32 37.68
N THR A 36 8.11 24.29 37.13
CA THR A 36 7.34 23.33 37.90
C THR A 36 7.76 21.91 37.57
N VAL A 37 7.50 20.97 38.47
CA VAL A 37 7.77 19.55 38.28
C VAL A 37 6.49 18.87 37.83
N VAL A 38 6.52 18.23 36.66
CA VAL A 38 5.36 17.55 36.07
C VAL A 38 5.74 16.17 35.55
N LYS A 39 4.72 15.32 35.40
CA LYS A 39 4.79 14.07 34.64
C LYS A 39 3.83 14.24 33.47
N VAL A 40 4.29 14.02 32.25
CA VAL A 40 3.47 14.33 31.06
C VAL A 40 2.30 13.34 30.95
N HIS A 41 2.58 12.04 30.98
CA HIS A 41 1.52 11.01 30.94
C HIS A 41 1.91 9.75 31.74
N PRO A 42 1.84 9.78 33.08
CA PRO A 42 2.36 8.69 33.92
C PRO A 42 1.65 7.34 33.73
N ARG A 43 0.39 7.34 33.29
CA ARG A 43 -0.43 6.12 33.11
C ARG A 43 0.13 5.19 32.04
N TYR A 44 0.92 5.69 31.09
CA TYR A 44 1.58 4.84 30.09
C TYR A 44 2.52 3.80 30.72
N ASN A 45 3.03 4.06 31.93
CA ASN A 45 3.95 3.15 32.62
C ASN A 45 3.24 2.08 33.47
N ASP A 46 1.93 2.16 33.65
CA ASP A 46 1.13 1.17 34.41
C ASP A 46 0.98 -0.18 33.66
N ALA A 47 1.48 -0.26 32.42
CA ALA A 47 1.45 -1.45 31.58
C ALA A 47 2.20 -2.66 32.19
N GLY A 48 1.51 -3.80 32.26
CA GLY A 48 2.09 -5.07 32.75
C GLY A 48 3.05 -5.75 31.77
N LYS A 49 3.72 -6.83 32.20
CA LYS A 49 4.73 -7.54 31.39
C LYS A 49 4.19 -8.09 30.06
N VAL A 50 2.98 -8.65 30.06
CA VAL A 50 2.34 -9.19 28.85
C VAL A 50 2.00 -8.08 27.84
N HIS A 51 1.46 -6.96 28.34
CA HIS A 51 1.17 -5.76 27.54
C HIS A 51 2.42 -5.24 26.85
N ARG A 52 3.53 -5.09 27.60
CA ARG A 52 4.83 -4.66 27.07
C ARG A 52 5.43 -5.64 26.07
N TRP A 53 5.22 -6.95 26.25
CA TRP A 53 5.64 -7.93 25.25
C TRP A 53 4.85 -7.79 23.93
N LEU A 54 3.56 -7.49 24.00
CA LEU A 54 2.69 -7.31 22.83
C LEU A 54 2.88 -5.97 22.10
N PHE A 55 3.06 -4.87 22.85
CA PHE A 55 3.01 -3.49 22.32
C PHE A 55 4.24 -2.63 22.68
N GLY A 56 5.27 -3.24 23.25
CA GLY A 56 6.56 -2.58 23.47
C GLY A 56 6.72 -1.95 24.84
N ASN A 57 7.99 -1.77 25.25
CA ASN A 57 8.34 -0.93 26.38
C ASN A 57 8.26 0.54 25.99
N ASN A 58 8.62 0.86 24.74
CA ASN A 58 8.60 2.19 24.14
C ASN A 58 9.22 3.24 25.08
N HIS A 59 8.73 4.49 25.05
CA HIS A 59 9.19 5.57 25.93
C HIS A 59 8.35 5.71 27.21
N ARG A 60 7.70 4.62 27.67
CA ARG A 60 6.72 4.67 28.78
C ARG A 60 7.31 5.21 30.07
N THR A 61 8.59 4.92 30.33
CA THR A 61 9.30 5.39 31.52
C THR A 61 9.55 6.89 31.43
N GLU A 62 9.94 7.39 30.26
CA GLU A 62 10.19 8.79 29.96
C GLU A 62 8.89 9.60 30.11
N TRP A 63 7.75 9.09 29.63
CA TRP A 63 6.43 9.72 29.81
C TRP A 63 5.99 9.83 31.28
N ALA A 64 6.46 8.92 32.14
CA ALA A 64 6.10 8.87 33.56
C ALA A 64 7.12 9.51 34.51
N THR A 65 8.28 9.91 33.99
CA THR A 65 9.35 10.53 34.78
C THR A 65 8.97 11.95 35.16
N ALA A 66 9.22 12.32 36.42
CA ALA A 66 9.01 13.68 36.90
C ALA A 66 10.12 14.57 36.35
N VAL A 67 9.76 15.57 35.56
CA VAL A 67 10.71 16.51 34.95
C VAL A 67 10.41 17.94 35.38
N LYS A 68 11.47 18.72 35.59
CA LYS A 68 11.36 20.15 35.88
C LYS A 68 11.30 20.92 34.57
N LEU A 69 10.17 21.56 34.30
CA LEU A 69 9.90 22.32 33.07
C LEU A 69 9.62 23.80 33.39
N PRO A 70 9.97 24.74 32.48
CA PRO A 70 9.63 26.15 32.66
C PRO A 70 8.12 26.36 32.64
N VAL A 71 7.66 27.36 33.40
CA VAL A 71 6.28 27.85 33.35
C VAL A 71 6.20 28.98 32.32
N ILE A 72 5.34 28.80 31.31
CA ILE A 72 5.21 29.71 30.16
C ILE A 72 4.02 30.64 30.39
N HIS A 73 4.32 31.91 30.70
CA HIS A 73 3.34 33.01 30.64
C HIS A 73 3.42 33.67 29.26
N ILE A 74 2.42 33.44 28.41
CA ILE A 74 2.48 33.95 27.04
C ILE A 74 2.54 35.48 26.98
N SER A 75 2.00 36.18 27.99
CA SER A 75 2.08 37.65 28.10
C SER A 75 3.49 38.18 28.41
N GLU A 76 4.41 37.32 28.86
CA GLU A 76 5.77 37.71 29.28
C GLU A 76 6.83 37.22 28.29
N VAL A 77 6.65 36.01 27.75
CA VAL A 77 7.60 35.39 26.82
C VAL A 77 7.61 36.14 25.49
N MET A 78 8.79 36.28 24.87
CA MET A 78 9.02 37.04 23.62
C MET A 78 8.46 38.47 23.62
N GLY A 79 8.44 39.12 24.79
CA GLY A 79 7.92 40.48 24.95
C GLY A 79 6.39 40.58 24.94
N GLY A 80 5.68 39.45 25.00
CA GLY A 80 4.23 39.33 25.06
C GLY A 80 3.62 38.80 23.75
N LEU A 81 3.26 37.53 23.77
CA LEU A 81 2.56 36.81 22.71
C LEU A 81 1.04 36.98 22.83
N VAL A 82 0.39 37.13 21.68
CA VAL A 82 -1.08 37.23 21.57
C VAL A 82 -1.63 36.07 20.76
N PRO A 83 -2.67 35.35 21.23
CA PRO A 83 -3.38 34.35 20.44
C PRO A 83 -4.03 34.93 19.19
N GLU A 84 -3.84 34.24 18.06
CA GLU A 84 -4.52 34.58 16.79
C GLU A 84 -5.65 33.61 16.47
N LYS A 85 -5.35 32.30 16.51
CA LYS A 85 -6.34 31.25 16.23
C LYS A 85 -5.89 29.89 16.71
N GLU A 86 -6.86 29.07 17.10
CA GLU A 86 -6.66 27.64 17.29
C GLU A 86 -6.33 26.95 15.96
N GLY A 87 -5.37 26.04 16.01
CA GLY A 87 -5.07 25.10 14.94
C GLY A 87 -5.12 23.67 15.47
N GLY A 88 -4.41 22.78 14.80
CA GLY A 88 -4.18 21.41 15.27
C GLY A 88 -4.72 20.40 14.29
N GLY A 89 -3.93 19.34 14.09
CA GLY A 89 -4.30 18.23 13.23
C GLY A 89 -5.29 17.28 13.91
N MET A 90 -5.24 16.02 13.51
CA MET A 90 -6.09 14.96 14.06
C MET A 90 -5.65 14.46 15.45
N GLN A 91 -4.52 14.91 15.98
CA GLN A 91 -3.90 14.35 17.19
C GLN A 91 -3.46 15.38 18.25
N SER A 92 -3.09 16.62 17.88
CA SER A 92 -2.57 17.61 18.82
C SER A 92 -3.45 18.86 18.89
N LYS A 93 -3.48 19.50 20.06
CA LYS A 93 -4.07 20.84 20.24
C LYS A 93 -2.99 21.87 19.99
N SER A 94 -3.24 22.85 19.13
CA SER A 94 -2.26 23.91 18.87
C SER A 94 -2.90 25.29 18.82
N LEU A 95 -2.15 26.30 19.20
CA LEU A 95 -2.57 27.70 19.19
C LEU A 95 -1.51 28.51 18.46
N ARG A 96 -1.92 29.26 17.44
CA ARG A 96 -1.06 30.22 16.77
C ARG A 96 -1.01 31.49 17.58
N LEU A 97 0.19 32.00 17.74
CA LEU A 97 0.53 33.15 18.54
C LEU A 97 1.32 34.14 17.69
N LYS A 98 1.31 35.41 18.07
CA LYS A 98 2.07 36.45 17.41
C LYS A 98 2.71 37.38 18.44
N ASP A 99 3.96 37.76 18.21
CA ASP A 99 4.64 38.74 19.05
C ASP A 99 4.37 40.19 18.58
N LYS A 100 4.89 41.17 19.33
CA LYS A 100 4.74 42.60 19.03
C LYS A 100 5.36 43.04 17.70
N THR A 101 6.34 42.30 17.18
CA THR A 101 6.96 42.57 15.87
C THR A 101 6.17 41.96 14.72
N GLY A 102 5.26 41.07 15.05
CA GLY A 102 4.41 40.36 14.12
C GLY A 102 4.94 38.99 13.69
N LYS A 103 6.03 38.50 14.29
CA LYS A 103 6.55 37.15 14.04
C LYS A 103 5.58 36.11 14.63
N GLU A 104 5.35 35.05 13.87
CA GLU A 104 4.43 33.98 14.25
C GLU A 104 5.11 32.89 15.08
N TRP A 105 4.40 32.45 16.11
CA TRP A 105 4.79 31.41 17.06
C TRP A 105 3.68 30.37 17.14
N VAL A 106 4.00 29.19 17.66
CA VAL A 106 3.00 28.15 17.92
C VAL A 106 3.27 27.50 19.26
N ILE A 107 2.21 27.30 20.05
CA ILE A 107 2.21 26.31 21.14
C ILE A 107 1.45 25.07 20.69
N ARG A 108 1.97 23.89 21.05
CA ARG A 108 1.36 22.59 20.72
C ARG A 108 1.44 21.65 21.90
N SER A 109 0.35 20.94 22.19
CA SER A 109 0.34 19.91 23.24
C SER A 109 1.39 18.82 22.94
N VAL A 110 2.20 18.48 23.95
CA VAL A 110 3.13 17.35 23.86
C VAL A 110 2.36 16.04 23.90
N GLU A 111 1.41 15.94 24.84
CA GLU A 111 0.44 14.86 24.87
C GLU A 111 -0.53 14.98 23.68
N LYS A 112 -0.78 13.86 23.01
CA LYS A 112 -1.66 13.77 21.84
C LYS A 112 -2.93 13.01 22.20
N THR A 113 -4.05 13.41 21.60
CA THR A 113 -5.33 12.74 21.78
C THR A 113 -5.79 12.18 20.43
N PRO A 114 -5.99 10.85 20.29
CA PRO A 114 -6.36 10.24 19.01
C PRO A 114 -7.85 10.36 18.67
N ASP A 115 -8.61 11.14 19.42
CA ASP A 115 -10.07 11.23 19.36
C ASP A 115 -10.59 11.66 17.96
N LYS A 116 -9.87 12.54 17.27
CA LYS A 116 -10.25 13.00 15.91
C LYS A 116 -9.89 12.01 14.80
N LEU A 117 -8.94 11.09 15.03
CA LEU A 117 -8.54 10.07 14.03
C LEU A 117 -9.60 9.01 13.80
N LEU A 118 -10.47 8.78 14.79
CA LEU A 118 -11.48 7.74 14.72
C LEU A 118 -12.84 8.30 14.28
N PRO A 119 -13.58 7.59 13.41
CA PRO A 119 -15.02 7.83 13.23
C PRO A 119 -15.76 7.80 14.57
N PRO A 120 -16.85 8.55 14.76
CA PRO A 120 -17.57 8.62 16.04
C PRO A 120 -17.96 7.26 16.63
N THR A 121 -18.21 6.26 15.79
CA THR A 121 -18.54 4.88 16.18
C THR A 121 -17.38 4.10 16.82
N LEU A 122 -16.13 4.53 16.61
CA LEU A 122 -14.92 3.91 17.15
C LEU A 122 -14.33 4.69 18.33
N ARG A 123 -14.73 5.96 18.54
CA ARG A 123 -14.23 6.82 19.63
C ARG A 123 -14.59 6.31 21.04
N GLN A 124 -15.67 5.54 21.18
CA GLN A 124 -16.08 4.91 22.44
C GLN A 124 -15.65 3.44 22.54
N THR A 125 -14.66 3.04 21.74
CA THR A 125 -14.09 1.71 21.78
C THR A 125 -12.65 1.83 22.23
N PHE A 126 -12.10 0.77 22.79
CA PHE A 126 -10.69 0.74 23.17
C PHE A 126 -9.71 0.94 22.00
N VAL A 127 -10.16 1.00 20.74
CA VAL A 127 -9.31 1.45 19.63
C VAL A 127 -8.73 2.82 19.95
N ILE A 128 -9.46 3.66 20.71
CA ILE A 128 -8.93 4.92 21.24
C ILE A 128 -7.80 4.67 22.24
N ASP A 129 -7.96 3.72 23.17
CA ASP A 129 -6.94 3.35 24.17
C ASP A 129 -5.72 2.67 23.54
N TRP A 130 -5.92 1.90 22.46
CA TRP A 130 -4.84 1.28 21.69
C TRP A 130 -4.06 2.29 20.87
N LEU A 131 -4.76 3.22 20.19
CA LEU A 131 -4.11 4.32 19.49
C LEU A 131 -3.39 5.24 20.47
N ASP A 132 -3.97 5.48 21.65
CA ASP A 132 -3.35 6.23 22.74
C ASP A 132 -2.09 5.50 23.24
N ASP A 133 -2.18 4.20 23.50
CA ASP A 133 -1.04 3.40 23.91
C ASP A 133 0.08 3.37 22.85
N ALA A 134 -0.27 3.38 21.56
CA ALA A 134 0.70 3.46 20.47
C ALA A 134 1.48 4.79 20.48
N LEU A 135 0.92 5.87 21.04
CA LEU A 135 1.63 7.16 21.19
C LEU A 135 2.79 7.08 22.20
N SER A 136 2.81 6.06 23.08
CA SER A 136 3.98 5.80 23.93
C SER A 136 5.26 5.52 23.13
N GLY A 137 5.13 5.12 21.85
CA GLY A 137 6.23 4.99 20.89
C GLY A 137 6.95 6.31 20.57
N GLN A 138 6.32 7.45 20.85
CA GLN A 138 6.93 8.79 20.66
C GLN A 138 7.70 9.21 21.91
N HIS A 139 8.85 9.83 21.72
CA HIS A 139 9.62 10.37 22.84
C HIS A 139 9.08 11.78 23.20
N PRO A 140 8.67 12.04 24.46
CA PRO A 140 7.92 13.25 24.81
C PRO A 140 8.69 14.57 24.63
N PHE A 141 10.03 14.51 24.60
CA PHE A 141 10.89 15.70 24.53
C PHE A 141 11.83 15.72 23.31
N SER A 142 11.61 14.85 22.32
CA SER A 142 12.61 14.64 21.25
C SER A 142 12.78 15.81 20.29
N ALA A 143 11.78 16.67 20.12
CA ALA A 143 11.93 17.88 19.32
C ALA A 143 13.09 18.79 19.81
N LEU A 144 13.41 18.76 21.11
CA LEU A 144 14.48 19.55 21.70
C LEU A 144 15.88 19.15 21.23
N VAL A 145 16.06 17.92 20.73
CA VAL A 145 17.38 17.42 20.29
C VAL A 145 17.72 17.87 18.86
N VAL A 146 16.75 18.34 18.10
CA VAL A 146 16.93 18.62 16.66
C VAL A 146 17.82 19.84 16.37
N PRO A 147 17.73 20.98 17.08
CA PRO A 147 18.44 22.20 16.69
C PRO A 147 19.96 22.02 16.53
N PRO A 148 20.71 21.43 17.50
CA PRO A 148 22.15 21.24 17.33
C PRO A 148 22.50 20.32 16.14
N LEU A 149 21.68 19.28 15.92
CA LEU A 149 21.87 18.35 14.80
C LEU A 149 21.63 19.03 13.45
N ALA A 150 20.56 19.83 13.33
CA ALA A 150 20.18 20.54 12.12
C ALA A 150 21.18 21.65 11.78
N LYS A 151 21.61 22.41 12.80
CA LYS A 151 22.66 23.43 12.69
C LYS A 151 23.96 22.87 12.13
N ALA A 152 24.41 21.72 12.62
CA ALA A 152 25.67 21.09 12.19
C ALA A 152 25.72 20.81 10.67
N VAL A 153 24.57 20.61 10.03
CA VAL A 153 24.46 20.30 8.59
C VAL A 153 23.72 21.37 7.80
N ASN A 154 23.57 22.57 8.35
CA ASN A 154 22.89 23.71 7.70
C ASN A 154 21.48 23.36 7.18
N VAL A 155 20.69 22.66 7.98
CA VAL A 155 19.25 22.45 7.74
C VAL A 155 18.47 23.49 8.56
N PRO A 156 17.56 24.27 7.95
CA PRO A 156 16.77 25.23 8.69
C PRO A 156 15.91 24.57 9.78
N HIS A 157 15.80 25.24 10.93
CA HIS A 157 15.11 24.70 12.09
C HIS A 157 14.56 25.79 13.01
N SER A 158 13.58 25.41 13.82
CA SER A 158 13.07 26.21 14.95
C SER A 158 13.89 25.97 16.23
N HIS A 159 13.67 26.80 17.24
CA HIS A 159 14.26 26.68 18.57
C HIS A 159 13.19 26.32 19.60
N PRO A 160 12.75 25.06 19.65
CA PRO A 160 11.66 24.65 20.51
C PRO A 160 12.04 24.70 21.99
N VAL A 161 11.09 25.12 22.83
CA VAL A 161 11.12 24.92 24.28
C VAL A 161 9.87 24.16 24.69
N ILE A 162 9.99 23.22 25.64
CA ILE A 162 8.82 22.52 26.21
C ILE A 162 8.61 23.01 27.64
N GLY A 163 7.40 23.48 27.94
CA GLY A 163 7.03 24.05 29.24
C GLY A 163 5.55 23.88 29.57
N VAL A 164 5.17 24.26 30.78
CA VAL A 164 3.78 24.24 31.25
C VAL A 164 3.16 25.60 31.01
N ILE A 165 2.06 25.67 30.26
CA ILE A 165 1.36 26.93 30.01
C ILE A 165 0.70 27.41 31.31
N ALA A 166 1.02 28.61 31.76
CA ALA A 166 0.38 29.22 32.92
C ALA A 166 -1.03 29.72 32.58
N ALA A 167 -1.89 29.83 33.60
CA ALA A 167 -3.09 30.64 33.48
C ALA A 167 -2.67 32.11 33.26
N ASP A 168 -3.10 32.69 32.14
CA ASP A 168 -2.68 34.03 31.70
C ASP A 168 -3.87 34.75 31.07
N LYS A 169 -4.10 36.02 31.45
CA LYS A 169 -5.19 36.83 30.87
C LYS A 169 -5.05 36.97 29.36
N ALA A 170 -3.82 36.98 28.83
CA ALA A 170 -3.57 37.05 27.40
C ALA A 170 -4.08 35.83 26.62
N LEU A 171 -4.30 34.68 27.29
CA LEU A 171 -4.91 33.50 26.64
C LEU A 171 -6.38 33.70 26.31
N GLY A 172 -7.09 34.59 27.02
CA GLY A 172 -8.52 34.82 26.83
C GLY A 172 -9.33 33.51 26.87
N GLU A 173 -10.15 33.29 25.84
CA GLU A 173 -10.98 32.07 25.69
C GLU A 173 -10.16 30.76 25.61
N TYR A 174 -8.88 30.82 25.26
CA TYR A 174 -8.02 29.65 25.13
C TYR A 174 -7.50 29.14 26.48
N SER A 175 -7.67 29.92 27.57
CA SER A 175 -7.18 29.56 28.90
C SER A 175 -7.73 28.20 29.37
N ASP A 176 -9.03 27.95 29.17
CA ASP A 176 -9.70 26.70 29.58
C ASP A 176 -9.14 25.46 28.88
N LYS A 177 -8.50 25.64 27.71
CA LYS A 177 -7.94 24.55 26.91
C LYS A 177 -6.45 24.32 27.17
N PHE A 178 -5.69 25.38 27.39
CA PHE A 178 -4.22 25.32 27.40
C PHE A 178 -3.59 25.52 28.78
N ALA A 179 -4.24 26.22 29.72
CA ALA A 179 -3.64 26.43 31.04
C ALA A 179 -3.40 25.10 31.77
N GLY A 180 -2.20 24.94 32.34
CA GLY A 180 -1.72 23.72 32.97
C GLY A 180 -1.22 22.64 32.01
N MET A 181 -1.33 22.83 30.70
CA MET A 181 -0.90 21.85 29.70
C MET A 181 0.61 21.93 29.44
N VAL A 182 1.24 20.77 29.26
CA VAL A 182 2.62 20.70 28.74
C VAL A 182 2.59 20.94 27.24
N CYS A 183 3.23 22.02 26.80
CA CYS A 183 3.29 22.41 25.40
C CYS A 183 4.71 22.65 24.93
N LEU A 184 4.95 22.32 23.67
CA LEU A 184 6.08 22.82 22.89
C LEU A 184 5.74 24.22 22.36
N LEU A 185 6.63 25.19 22.60
CA LEU A 185 6.63 26.54 22.04
C LEU A 185 7.77 26.64 21.02
N GLU A 186 7.46 27.04 19.78
CA GLU A 186 8.47 27.22 18.73
C GLU A 186 8.09 28.33 17.74
N GLU A 187 9.07 28.86 17.00
CA GLU A 187 8.81 29.70 15.84
C GLU A 187 8.00 28.92 14.80
N ARG A 188 6.95 29.54 14.26
CA ARG A 188 6.17 28.89 13.20
C ARG A 188 6.93 28.93 11.87
N GLU A 189 7.62 30.03 11.58
CA GLU A 189 8.42 30.25 10.37
C GLU A 189 9.80 30.83 10.77
N PRO A 190 10.77 29.97 11.14
CA PRO A 190 12.02 30.42 11.79
C PRO A 190 12.90 31.29 10.88
N ILE A 191 12.76 31.18 9.57
CA ILE A 191 13.52 31.94 8.57
C ILE A 191 12.67 32.94 7.77
N GLY A 192 11.47 33.26 8.27
CA GLY A 192 10.54 34.23 7.64
C GLY A 192 9.51 33.59 6.70
N ASP A 193 8.81 34.45 5.95
CA ASP A 193 7.67 34.06 5.11
C ASP A 193 7.97 32.86 4.20
N SER A 194 7.05 31.90 4.21
CA SER A 194 7.20 30.64 3.48
C SER A 194 5.92 30.19 2.75
N ASP A 195 6.08 29.30 1.77
CA ASP A 195 4.97 28.61 1.11
C ASP A 195 4.76 27.20 1.70
N ASN A 196 3.55 26.65 1.53
CA ASN A 196 3.33 25.22 1.78
C ASN A 196 3.80 24.43 0.56
N THR A 197 4.02 23.13 0.73
CA THR A 197 4.55 22.27 -0.32
C THR A 197 3.72 22.32 -1.60
N LEU A 198 2.38 22.28 -1.52
CA LEU A 198 1.52 22.35 -2.72
C LEU A 198 1.74 23.65 -3.50
N LYS A 199 1.70 24.79 -2.81
CA LYS A 199 1.90 26.12 -3.42
C LYS A 199 3.33 26.31 -3.96
N MET A 200 4.33 25.74 -3.30
CA MET A 200 5.71 25.74 -3.78
C MET A 200 5.82 24.89 -5.06
N LEU A 201 5.27 23.67 -5.07
CA LEU A 201 5.28 22.80 -6.25
C LEU A 201 4.54 23.40 -7.44
N ASP A 202 3.41 24.08 -7.21
CA ASP A 202 2.69 24.83 -8.24
C ASP A 202 3.59 25.92 -8.83
N LYS A 203 4.29 26.70 -7.99
CA LYS A 203 5.22 27.74 -8.46
C LYS A 203 6.43 27.18 -9.22
N LEU A 204 7.01 26.05 -8.79
CA LEU A 204 8.07 25.37 -9.56
C LEU A 204 7.61 24.95 -10.95
N VAL A 205 6.33 24.59 -11.08
CA VAL A 205 5.73 24.22 -12.37
C VAL A 205 5.36 25.45 -13.17
N ASP A 206 4.85 26.51 -12.55
CA ASP A 206 4.38 27.70 -13.26
C ASP A 206 5.52 28.49 -13.95
N ASP A 207 6.74 28.46 -13.39
CA ASP A 207 7.87 29.22 -13.91
C ASP A 207 9.23 28.53 -13.69
N ASN A 208 9.99 28.35 -14.77
CA ASN A 208 11.36 27.85 -14.75
C ASN A 208 12.42 28.86 -14.26
N ASP A 209 12.03 30.05 -13.78
CA ASP A 209 12.86 30.91 -12.93
C ASP A 209 12.82 30.49 -11.44
N ASN A 210 11.98 29.53 -11.06
CA ASN A 210 11.85 29.06 -9.68
C ASN A 210 12.63 27.76 -9.46
N HIS A 211 13.47 27.75 -8.43
CA HIS A 211 14.35 26.65 -8.05
C HIS A 211 14.22 26.32 -6.57
N PHE A 212 14.80 25.19 -6.16
CA PHE A 212 15.02 24.85 -4.76
C PHE A 212 16.43 24.29 -4.51
N ASP A 213 16.91 24.37 -3.28
CA ASP A 213 18.20 23.79 -2.88
C ASP A 213 18.06 22.27 -2.70
N GLY A 214 18.45 21.53 -3.74
CA GLY A 214 18.44 20.06 -3.72
C GLY A 214 19.39 19.45 -2.69
N ASP A 215 20.55 20.07 -2.46
CA ASP A 215 21.56 19.56 -1.52
C ASP A 215 21.07 19.74 -0.08
N GLU A 216 20.45 20.87 0.24
CA GLU A 216 19.78 21.09 1.52
C GLU A 216 18.67 20.08 1.75
N PHE A 217 17.80 19.88 0.76
CA PHE A 217 16.72 18.91 0.90
C PHE A 217 17.26 17.48 1.13
N LEU A 218 18.38 17.12 0.49
CA LEU A 218 19.06 15.84 0.73
C LEU A 218 19.62 15.75 2.16
N ARG A 219 20.24 16.81 2.68
CA ARG A 219 20.71 16.88 4.08
C ARG A 219 19.55 16.76 5.08
N ALA A 220 18.43 17.44 4.84
CA ALA A 220 17.25 17.35 5.69
C ALA A 220 16.69 15.92 5.74
N ARG A 221 16.60 15.24 4.58
CA ARG A 221 16.18 13.82 4.52
C ARG A 221 17.12 12.87 5.26
N MET A 222 18.44 13.10 5.18
CA MET A 222 19.40 12.33 5.95
C MET A 222 19.29 12.59 7.45
N LEU A 223 18.98 13.82 7.86
CA LEU A 223 18.71 14.15 9.26
C LEU A 223 17.47 13.41 9.77
N ASP A 224 16.37 13.43 9.01
CA ASP A 224 15.14 12.69 9.33
C ASP A 224 15.42 11.19 9.49
N LEU A 225 16.21 10.64 8.57
CA LEU A 225 16.64 9.25 8.60
C LEU A 225 17.52 8.95 9.82
N LEU A 226 18.49 9.82 10.13
CA LEU A 226 19.40 9.66 11.27
C LEU A 226 18.63 9.59 12.58
N ILE A 227 17.64 10.45 12.78
CA ILE A 227 16.92 10.61 14.05
C ILE A 227 15.60 9.80 14.12
N GLY A 228 15.28 9.03 13.08
CA GLY A 228 14.09 8.16 13.05
C GLY A 228 12.77 8.93 12.93
N ASP A 229 12.79 10.10 12.29
CA ASP A 229 11.63 10.97 12.12
C ASP A 229 10.80 10.52 10.90
N TRP A 230 9.82 9.65 11.14
CA TRP A 230 9.11 8.91 10.07
C TRP A 230 7.94 9.66 9.44
N ASP A 231 7.43 10.72 10.07
CA ASP A 231 6.26 11.44 9.60
C ASP A 231 6.61 12.69 8.79
N ARG A 232 7.18 12.47 7.61
CA ARG A 232 7.68 13.55 6.73
C ARG A 232 6.81 13.75 5.48
N HIS A 233 5.49 13.87 5.67
CA HIS A 233 4.55 14.20 4.59
C HIS A 233 4.58 15.70 4.24
N GLU A 234 3.89 16.09 3.18
CA GLU A 234 3.97 17.41 2.52
C GLU A 234 3.67 18.59 3.47
N ASP A 235 2.79 18.43 4.46
CA ASP A 235 2.47 19.49 5.42
C ASP A 235 3.58 19.72 6.47
N GLN A 236 4.53 18.79 6.57
CA GLN A 236 5.65 18.85 7.51
C GLN A 236 6.85 19.61 6.97
N TRP A 237 6.65 20.31 5.85
CA TRP A 237 7.61 21.17 5.19
C TRP A 237 7.01 22.55 4.95
N ARG A 238 7.82 23.57 5.18
CA ARG A 238 7.62 24.93 4.69
C ARG A 238 8.74 25.27 3.73
N TRP A 239 8.48 26.17 2.80
CA TRP A 239 9.42 26.52 1.74
C TRP A 239 9.67 28.01 1.76
N ALA A 240 10.79 28.43 2.33
CA ALA A 240 11.16 29.84 2.39
C ALA A 240 11.86 30.23 1.09
N ASP A 241 11.51 31.39 0.56
CA ASP A 241 12.17 31.96 -0.61
C ASP A 241 13.31 32.87 -0.17
N LEU A 242 14.54 32.49 -0.51
CA LEU A 242 15.74 33.22 -0.11
C LEU A 242 16.15 34.29 -1.12
N GLN A 243 15.53 34.31 -2.30
CA GLN A 243 15.89 35.24 -3.36
C GLN A 243 15.03 36.51 -3.28
N LYS A 244 15.68 37.67 -3.47
CA LYS A 244 14.99 38.94 -3.70
C LYS A 244 15.08 39.29 -5.18
N GLY A 245 13.97 39.24 -5.91
CA GLY A 245 13.92 39.63 -7.32
C GLY A 245 13.00 38.77 -8.17
N LYS A 246 13.42 38.51 -9.41
CA LYS A 246 12.72 37.65 -10.37
C LYS A 246 13.10 36.19 -10.13
N GLY A 247 12.11 35.32 -10.08
CA GLY A 247 12.30 33.91 -9.71
C GLY A 247 12.29 33.72 -8.20
N LYS A 248 12.45 32.46 -7.78
CA LYS A 248 12.46 32.05 -6.39
C LYS A 248 13.56 31.03 -6.16
N MET A 249 14.20 31.10 -5.01
CA MET A 249 15.14 30.07 -4.57
C MET A 249 14.65 29.52 -3.23
N TYR A 250 13.98 28.38 -3.30
CA TYR A 250 13.38 27.75 -2.14
C TYR A 250 14.38 26.94 -1.33
N VAL A 251 14.25 27.02 0.00
CA VAL A 251 14.89 26.10 0.93
C VAL A 251 13.83 25.43 1.80
N GLY A 252 14.02 24.14 2.04
CA GLY A 252 13.13 23.34 2.88
C GLY A 252 13.29 23.72 4.34
N VAL A 253 12.16 23.92 5.02
CA VAL A 253 12.10 24.17 6.47
C VAL A 253 11.25 23.07 7.08
N PRO A 254 11.86 21.97 7.54
CA PRO A 254 11.15 20.93 8.27
C PRO A 254 10.50 21.50 9.53
N ARG A 255 9.27 21.09 9.81
CA ARG A 255 8.50 21.47 11.00
C ARG A 255 7.99 20.23 11.73
N ASP A 256 7.42 20.42 12.92
CA ASP A 256 6.72 19.36 13.67
C ASP A 256 7.60 18.15 13.97
N ARG A 257 8.66 18.37 14.74
CA ARG A 257 9.69 17.37 15.09
C ARG A 257 9.25 16.43 16.21
N ASP A 258 7.98 16.04 16.24
CA ASP A 258 7.38 15.27 17.35
C ASP A 258 7.46 13.74 17.18
N GLN A 259 7.91 13.25 16.03
CA GLN A 259 8.16 11.82 15.76
C GLN A 259 9.63 11.43 15.85
N VAL A 260 10.49 12.35 16.32
CA VAL A 260 11.91 12.05 16.51
C VAL A 260 12.06 10.95 17.58
N PHE A 261 12.93 9.99 17.31
CA PHE A 261 13.14 8.78 18.13
C PHE A 261 11.91 7.88 18.30
N HIS A 262 11.00 7.86 17.32
CA HIS A 262 9.84 6.97 17.36
C HIS A 262 10.27 5.48 17.44
N LEU A 263 9.65 4.72 18.34
CA LEU A 263 9.92 3.29 18.54
C LEU A 263 8.72 2.43 18.14
N GLU A 264 9.02 1.29 17.52
CA GLU A 264 8.05 0.23 17.22
C GLU A 264 8.44 -1.08 17.89
N GLU A 265 8.14 -1.19 19.18
CA GLU A 265 8.47 -2.39 19.95
C GLU A 265 7.27 -3.31 20.19
N GLY A 266 7.55 -4.57 20.50
CA GLY A 266 6.54 -5.58 20.78
C GLY A 266 6.02 -6.28 19.53
N LEU A 267 5.30 -7.39 19.76
CA LEU A 267 4.84 -8.28 18.69
C LEU A 267 3.96 -7.57 17.65
N PHE A 268 2.96 -6.80 18.08
CA PHE A 268 1.98 -6.21 17.15
C PHE A 268 2.54 -5.03 16.35
N PRO A 269 3.24 -4.04 16.93
CA PRO A 269 3.91 -3.00 16.15
C PRO A 269 4.92 -3.58 15.15
N THR A 270 5.72 -4.56 15.56
CA THR A 270 6.66 -5.26 14.65
C THR A 270 5.94 -5.90 13.45
N ILE A 271 4.78 -6.54 13.67
CA ILE A 271 3.94 -7.08 12.59
C ILE A 271 3.38 -5.94 11.73
N ALA A 272 2.89 -4.85 12.33
CA ALA A 272 2.36 -3.71 11.58
C ALA A 272 3.43 -3.07 10.67
N ALA A 273 4.68 -3.00 11.12
CA ALA A 273 5.87 -2.48 10.41
C ALA A 273 6.32 -3.31 9.20
N LEU A 274 5.68 -4.46 8.96
CA LEU A 274 6.08 -5.35 7.87
C LEU A 274 5.91 -4.64 6.51
N PRO A 275 6.83 -4.84 5.55
CA PRO A 275 6.82 -4.13 4.26
C PRO A 275 5.54 -4.24 3.43
N TYR A 276 4.69 -5.23 3.72
CA TYR A 276 3.43 -5.51 3.05
C TYR A 276 2.18 -5.16 3.86
N ILE A 277 2.32 -4.66 5.11
CA ILE A 277 1.22 -4.18 5.96
C ILE A 277 1.25 -2.66 6.04
N SER A 278 2.20 -2.08 6.78
CA SER A 278 2.43 -0.64 6.88
C SER A 278 3.93 -0.34 6.73
N PRO A 279 4.48 -0.42 5.51
CA PRO A 279 5.91 -0.24 5.27
C PRO A 279 6.46 1.14 5.70
N LEU A 280 5.59 2.14 5.82
CA LEU A 280 5.96 3.52 6.15
C LEU A 280 6.02 3.79 7.64
N LEU A 281 5.60 2.85 8.49
CA LEU A 281 5.84 2.95 9.93
C LEU A 281 7.36 2.84 10.13
N GLY A 282 7.94 3.86 10.76
CA GLY A 282 9.38 3.98 10.96
C GLY A 282 9.79 3.76 12.42
N ASP A 283 10.91 3.07 12.60
CA ASP A 283 11.47 2.74 13.91
C ASP A 283 12.88 3.32 14.09
N PHE A 284 13.16 3.81 15.30
CA PHE A 284 14.46 4.28 15.76
C PHE A 284 15.24 3.16 16.45
N SER A 285 15.73 2.22 15.64
CA SER A 285 16.64 1.14 16.04
C SER A 285 18.10 1.47 15.71
N TYR A 286 19.01 0.62 16.19
CA TYR A 286 20.45 0.69 15.87
C TYR A 286 20.72 0.54 14.37
N ASP A 287 19.94 -0.29 13.70
CA ASP A 287 20.02 -0.49 12.27
C ASP A 287 19.32 0.66 11.52
N LEU A 288 19.75 0.92 10.29
CA LEU A 288 19.03 1.72 9.31
C LEU A 288 18.34 0.83 8.27
N PRO A 289 17.41 -0.07 8.67
CA PRO A 289 16.73 -0.89 7.70
C PRO A 289 15.76 -0.01 6.92
N LYS A 290 15.46 -0.39 5.67
CA LYS A 290 14.31 0.11 4.92
C LYS A 290 14.34 1.59 4.48
N VAL A 291 15.51 2.21 4.29
CA VAL A 291 15.67 3.60 3.77
C VAL A 291 14.67 4.03 2.67
N LYS A 292 14.36 3.13 1.71
CA LYS A 292 13.37 3.40 0.66
C LYS A 292 12.01 3.81 1.22
N TYR A 293 11.54 3.15 2.29
CA TYR A 293 10.26 3.43 2.91
C TYR A 293 10.32 4.65 3.83
N ASN A 294 11.38 4.81 4.62
CA ASN A 294 11.57 6.00 5.48
C ASN A 294 11.53 7.30 4.66
N LEU A 295 12.11 7.27 3.46
CA LEU A 295 12.17 8.42 2.56
C LEU A 295 11.01 8.47 1.54
N ALA A 296 10.01 7.60 1.65
CA ALA A 296 8.94 7.52 0.66
C ALA A 296 7.99 8.73 0.68
N LYS A 297 7.75 9.33 1.85
CA LYS A 297 6.87 10.50 2.03
C LYS A 297 7.47 11.81 1.45
N THR A 298 8.77 11.85 1.23
CA THR A 298 9.51 13.01 0.70
C THR A 298 9.87 12.89 -0.79
N ARG A 299 9.34 11.90 -1.49
CA ARG A 299 9.65 11.66 -2.91
C ARG A 299 9.08 12.71 -3.87
N PHE A 300 8.22 13.63 -3.41
CA PHE A 300 7.51 14.58 -4.26
C PHE A 300 8.42 15.53 -5.05
N LEU A 301 9.66 15.76 -4.57
CA LEU A 301 10.67 16.57 -5.29
C LEU A 301 11.58 15.77 -6.22
N ASN A 302 11.57 14.43 -6.14
CA ASN A 302 12.40 13.59 -7.01
C ASN A 302 12.26 13.87 -8.51
N PRO A 303 11.12 14.32 -9.06
CA PRO A 303 10.99 14.57 -10.50
C PRO A 303 11.60 15.87 -11.04
N TYR A 304 12.07 16.78 -10.18
CA TYR A 304 12.49 18.12 -10.57
C TYR A 304 14.00 18.20 -10.83
N SER A 305 14.40 19.14 -11.70
CA SER A 305 15.79 19.31 -12.16
C SER A 305 16.77 19.51 -11.00
N ASP A 306 16.42 20.33 -10.00
CA ASP A 306 17.31 20.64 -8.87
C ASP A 306 17.61 19.42 -7.97
N PHE A 307 16.86 18.31 -8.11
CA PHE A 307 17.11 17.06 -7.39
C PHE A 307 17.63 15.94 -8.30
N GLN A 308 18.11 16.26 -9.51
CA GLN A 308 18.78 15.32 -10.41
C GLN A 308 20.31 15.36 -10.24
N MET A 309 20.81 14.67 -9.21
CA MET A 309 22.23 14.64 -8.84
C MET A 309 22.95 13.43 -9.42
N SER A 310 24.22 13.59 -9.80
CA SER A 310 25.07 12.43 -10.11
C SER A 310 25.28 11.58 -8.85
N HIS A 311 25.56 10.29 -9.03
CA HIS A 311 25.87 9.41 -7.90
C HIS A 311 27.07 9.92 -7.10
N GLU A 312 28.07 10.48 -7.79
CA GLU A 312 29.25 11.08 -7.16
C GLU A 312 28.88 12.28 -6.28
N HIS A 313 28.14 13.25 -6.82
CA HIS A 313 27.70 14.43 -6.06
C HIS A 313 26.79 14.05 -4.89
N TRP A 314 25.86 13.11 -5.12
CA TRP A 314 25.01 12.55 -4.09
C TRP A 314 25.83 11.98 -2.92
N MET A 315 26.85 11.15 -3.23
CA MET A 315 27.69 10.56 -2.20
C MET A 315 28.60 11.59 -1.52
N GLN A 316 29.06 12.63 -2.22
CA GLN A 316 29.78 13.75 -1.60
C GLN A 316 28.93 14.45 -0.54
N VAL A 317 27.66 14.76 -0.84
CA VAL A 317 26.74 15.37 0.15
C VAL A 317 26.50 14.44 1.33
N VAL A 318 26.44 13.12 1.10
CA VAL A 318 26.29 12.10 2.16
C VAL A 318 27.51 12.06 3.07
N ASP A 319 28.72 12.03 2.51
CA ASP A 319 29.95 11.96 3.29
C ASP A 319 30.16 13.25 4.10
N ASP A 320 29.87 14.41 3.51
CA ASP A 320 29.90 15.72 4.18
C ASP A 320 28.90 15.79 5.34
N PHE A 321 27.70 15.24 5.16
CA PHE A 321 26.70 15.15 6.22
C PHE A 321 27.20 14.29 7.37
N VAL A 322 27.72 13.09 7.07
CA VAL A 322 28.22 12.14 8.07
C VAL A 322 29.39 12.74 8.86
N ALA A 323 30.30 13.45 8.19
CA ALA A 323 31.45 14.09 8.83
C ALA A 323 31.05 15.19 9.82
N LYS A 324 29.97 15.93 9.54
CA LYS A 324 29.48 17.03 10.40
C LYS A 324 28.66 16.54 11.60
N GLN A 325 28.07 15.35 11.52
CA GLN A 325 27.32 14.73 12.63
C GLN A 325 28.26 14.05 13.63
N THR A 326 29.12 14.83 14.30
CA THR A 326 30.14 14.30 15.22
C THR A 326 29.55 13.80 16.55
N ASP A 327 30.33 13.04 17.31
CA ASP A 327 29.93 12.59 18.66
C ASP A 327 29.63 13.79 19.58
N ALA A 328 30.38 14.88 19.45
CA ALA A 328 30.15 16.10 20.22
C ALA A 328 28.80 16.77 19.88
N VAL A 329 28.40 16.74 18.60
CA VAL A 329 27.09 17.25 18.14
C VAL A 329 25.95 16.39 18.72
N PHE A 330 26.12 15.06 18.77
CA PHE A 330 25.15 14.18 19.42
C PHE A 330 25.03 14.43 20.92
N GLU A 331 26.15 14.61 21.60
CA GLU A 331 26.19 14.96 23.03
C GLU A 331 25.48 16.29 23.32
N GLU A 332 25.76 17.32 22.52
CA GLU A 332 25.10 18.62 22.63
C GLU A 332 23.58 18.51 22.41
N ALA A 333 23.17 17.76 21.39
CA ALA A 333 21.77 17.50 21.09
C ALA A 333 21.05 16.79 22.24
N LEU A 334 21.62 15.70 22.77
CA LEU A 334 20.99 14.92 23.84
C LEU A 334 20.91 15.71 25.15
N LYS A 335 21.87 16.58 25.45
CA LYS A 335 21.85 17.46 26.65
C LYS A 335 20.65 18.42 26.70
N ARG A 336 19.95 18.62 25.58
CA ARG A 336 18.70 19.40 25.53
C ARG A 336 17.51 18.65 26.14
N LEU A 337 17.62 17.34 26.39
CA LEU A 337 16.57 16.57 27.08
C LEU A 337 16.51 16.93 28.58
N PRO A 338 15.30 17.03 29.18
CA PRO A 338 15.14 17.54 30.54
C PRO A 338 15.53 16.53 31.63
N GLY A 339 16.34 16.97 32.59
CA GLY A 339 16.53 16.29 33.88
C GLY A 339 16.89 14.81 33.77
N ASP A 340 16.07 13.95 34.38
CA ASP A 340 16.35 12.51 34.44
C ASP A 340 16.02 11.77 33.14
N THR A 341 15.22 12.31 32.22
CA THR A 341 15.00 11.65 30.91
C THR A 341 16.28 11.63 30.07
N TYR A 342 17.13 12.66 30.20
CA TYR A 342 18.48 12.63 29.64
C TYR A 342 19.26 11.45 30.21
N LYS A 343 19.39 11.36 31.55
CA LYS A 343 20.20 10.32 32.20
C LYS A 343 19.73 8.88 31.90
N MET A 344 18.42 8.67 31.81
CA MET A 344 17.85 7.34 31.56
C MET A 344 18.10 6.85 30.13
N GLY A 345 17.93 7.73 29.14
CA GLY A 345 18.01 7.37 27.72
C GLY A 345 19.35 7.64 27.05
N HIS A 346 20.22 8.46 27.66
CA HIS A 346 21.43 9.02 27.03
C HIS A 346 22.26 7.99 26.27
N ASP A 347 22.78 6.97 26.97
CA ASP A 347 23.75 6.05 26.40
C ASP A 347 23.13 5.23 25.25
N VAL A 348 21.85 4.88 25.37
CA VAL A 348 21.11 4.14 24.34
C VAL A 348 20.87 5.02 23.11
N LEU A 349 20.39 6.25 23.30
CA LEU A 349 20.15 7.19 22.20
C LEU A 349 21.45 7.55 21.48
N LEU A 350 22.52 7.80 22.24
CA LEU A 350 23.85 8.10 21.71
C LEU A 350 24.39 6.92 20.88
N ALA A 351 24.31 5.70 21.41
CA ALA A 351 24.75 4.51 20.70
C ALA A 351 23.96 4.27 19.41
N LYS A 352 22.64 4.47 19.43
CA LYS A 352 21.78 4.41 18.23
C LYS A 352 22.18 5.46 17.21
N LEU A 353 22.35 6.73 17.60
CA LEU A 353 22.79 7.81 16.69
C LEU A 353 24.14 7.50 16.04
N LYS A 354 25.12 7.00 16.80
CA LYS A 354 26.43 6.58 16.26
C LYS A 354 26.31 5.43 15.27
N SER A 355 25.53 4.40 15.61
CA SER A 355 25.27 3.25 14.72
C SER A 355 24.61 3.68 13.41
N ARG A 356 23.56 4.51 13.51
CA ARG A 356 22.83 5.01 12.34
C ARG A 356 23.72 5.91 11.47
N ARG A 357 24.51 6.81 12.07
CA ARG A 357 25.50 7.62 11.34
C ARG A 357 26.45 6.74 10.53
N ALA A 358 26.97 5.67 11.11
CA ALA A 358 27.88 4.75 10.43
C ALA A 358 27.23 4.01 9.25
N ALA A 359 25.92 3.73 9.33
CA ALA A 359 25.17 3.03 8.30
C ALA A 359 24.61 3.95 7.18
N LEU A 360 24.63 5.28 7.35
CA LEU A 360 24.07 6.24 6.40
C LEU A 360 24.66 6.13 4.98
N PRO A 361 26.00 6.05 4.77
CA PRO A 361 26.56 5.99 3.42
C PRO A 361 26.02 4.83 2.59
N GLU A 362 26.01 3.63 3.16
CA GLU A 362 25.49 2.44 2.48
C GLU A 362 23.97 2.53 2.25
N ALA A 363 23.22 3.07 3.22
CA ALA A 363 21.79 3.29 3.07
C ALA A 363 21.47 4.26 1.91
N MET A 364 22.21 5.36 1.80
CA MET A 364 21.97 6.38 0.78
C MET A 364 22.43 5.94 -0.61
N ASP A 365 23.49 5.13 -0.73
CA ASP A 365 23.87 4.47 -1.99
C ASP A 365 22.77 3.51 -2.49
N ARG A 366 22.23 2.67 -1.59
CA ARG A 366 21.10 1.78 -1.94
C ARG A 366 19.86 2.57 -2.33
N TYR A 367 19.59 3.70 -1.67
CA TYR A 367 18.45 4.55 -2.00
C TYR A 367 18.61 5.22 -3.37
N TYR A 368 19.80 5.73 -3.70
CA TYR A 368 20.11 6.28 -5.02
C TYR A 368 19.82 5.25 -6.11
N LYS A 369 20.38 4.04 -5.99
CA LYS A 369 20.16 2.92 -6.93
C LYS A 369 18.68 2.57 -7.07
N PHE A 370 17.90 2.70 -6.01
CA PHE A 370 16.46 2.45 -6.03
C PHE A 370 15.70 3.54 -6.81
N ILE A 371 15.90 4.82 -6.49
CA ILE A 371 15.14 5.93 -7.11
C ILE A 371 15.56 6.21 -8.56
N TYR A 372 16.84 5.99 -8.91
CA TYR A 372 17.35 6.20 -10.26
C TYR A 372 17.03 5.07 -11.23
N ARG A 373 16.43 3.96 -10.76
CA ARG A 373 16.02 2.83 -11.62
C ARG A 373 15.06 3.27 -12.72
N ILE A 374 14.08 4.08 -12.37
CA ILE A 374 13.17 4.75 -13.30
C ILE A 374 13.05 6.20 -12.84
N VAL A 375 13.55 7.13 -13.66
CA VAL A 375 13.58 8.55 -13.36
C VAL A 375 12.37 9.22 -14.00
N ASP A 376 11.62 9.99 -13.22
CA ASP A 376 10.66 10.96 -13.77
C ASP A 376 11.39 12.31 -13.88
N LEU A 377 11.23 13.01 -15.00
CA LEU A 377 11.70 14.39 -15.16
C LEU A 377 10.51 15.27 -15.53
N ARG A 378 10.29 16.35 -14.78
CA ARG A 378 9.16 17.26 -14.97
C ARG A 378 9.65 18.66 -15.30
N LEU A 379 9.18 19.21 -16.41
CA LEU A 379 9.45 20.58 -16.83
C LEU A 379 8.38 21.56 -16.32
N SER A 380 8.55 22.85 -16.65
CA SER A 380 7.64 23.93 -16.26
C SER A 380 6.59 24.23 -17.33
N ASP A 381 5.69 25.17 -17.05
CA ASP A 381 4.70 25.72 -17.96
C ASP A 381 5.29 26.83 -18.85
N LYS A 382 6.61 27.02 -18.83
CA LYS A 382 7.38 27.91 -19.74
C LYS A 382 8.06 27.09 -20.83
N ASN A 383 8.63 27.78 -21.81
CA ASN A 383 9.25 27.15 -22.96
C ASN A 383 10.64 26.63 -22.59
N GLU A 384 10.85 25.34 -22.82
CA GLU A 384 12.14 24.67 -22.67
C GLU A 384 12.61 23.94 -23.93
N GLN A 385 13.92 23.89 -24.09
CA GLN A 385 14.58 22.98 -25.02
C GLN A 385 15.18 21.82 -24.24
N VAL A 386 14.93 20.59 -24.70
CA VAL A 386 15.52 19.37 -24.16
C VAL A 386 16.41 18.74 -25.22
N LEU A 387 17.67 18.48 -24.87
CA LEU A 387 18.62 17.72 -25.69
C LEU A 387 18.89 16.39 -25.01
N ILE A 388 18.63 15.29 -25.73
CA ILE A 388 18.83 13.92 -25.25
C ILE A 388 19.89 13.26 -26.12
N THR A 389 21.09 13.06 -25.58
CA THR A 389 22.26 12.62 -26.35
C THR A 389 22.90 11.38 -25.75
N GLY A 390 23.04 10.34 -26.57
CA GLY A 390 23.78 9.13 -26.18
C GLY A 390 25.29 9.40 -26.21
N GLN A 391 25.99 9.01 -25.14
CA GLN A 391 27.44 9.21 -25.00
C GLN A 391 28.24 7.95 -25.35
N PRO A 392 29.55 8.06 -25.63
CA PRO A 392 30.41 6.92 -25.96
C PRO A 392 30.50 5.83 -24.88
N ASP A 393 30.26 6.17 -23.62
CA ASP A 393 30.25 5.25 -22.47
C ASP A 393 28.86 4.63 -22.20
N SER A 394 27.94 4.75 -23.17
CA SER A 394 26.53 4.37 -23.08
C SER A 394 25.70 5.16 -22.07
N SER A 395 26.24 6.19 -21.43
CA SER A 395 25.42 7.13 -20.65
C SER A 395 24.47 7.93 -21.54
N LEU A 396 23.36 8.37 -20.97
CA LEU A 396 22.40 9.24 -21.64
C LEU A 396 22.50 10.64 -21.01
N LEU A 397 23.06 11.58 -21.75
CA LEU A 397 23.10 12.99 -21.36
C LEU A 397 21.75 13.63 -21.66
N ILE A 398 21.14 14.23 -20.64
CA ILE A 398 19.98 15.11 -20.78
C ILE A 398 20.39 16.52 -20.37
N GLN A 399 20.19 17.45 -21.30
CA GLN A 399 20.33 18.87 -21.05
C GLN A 399 18.97 19.55 -21.24
N ILE A 400 18.56 20.35 -20.26
CA ILE A 400 17.32 21.14 -20.31
C ILE A 400 17.71 22.61 -20.26
N ASN A 401 17.28 23.38 -21.27
CA ASN A 401 17.58 24.79 -21.41
C ASN A 401 16.27 25.60 -21.36
N LYS A 402 16.29 26.72 -20.67
CA LYS A 402 15.26 27.75 -20.79
C LYS A 402 15.41 28.46 -22.13
N ILE A 403 14.31 28.62 -22.86
CA ILE A 403 14.31 29.33 -24.15
C ILE A 403 13.34 30.52 -24.14
N SER A 404 13.64 31.51 -24.99
CA SER A 404 12.73 32.61 -25.34
C SER A 404 11.59 32.12 -26.24
N LYS A 405 10.58 32.98 -26.48
CA LYS A 405 9.53 32.71 -27.47
C LYS A 405 10.09 32.55 -28.89
N GLU A 406 11.22 33.19 -29.17
CA GLU A 406 11.95 33.08 -30.43
C GLU A 406 12.92 31.87 -30.48
N GLY A 407 12.90 31.00 -29.46
CA GLY A 407 13.74 29.79 -29.40
C GLY A 407 15.21 30.02 -29.00
N LYS A 408 15.61 31.24 -28.66
CA LYS A 408 16.97 31.53 -28.15
C LYS A 408 17.15 31.02 -26.72
N ILE A 409 18.24 30.30 -26.46
CA ILE A 409 18.64 29.83 -25.13
C ILE A 409 18.91 31.02 -24.21
N LYS A 410 18.33 30.99 -23.01
CA LYS A 410 18.55 31.99 -21.96
C LYS A 410 19.36 31.45 -20.80
N ASP A 411 19.13 30.20 -20.41
CA ASP A 411 19.77 29.57 -19.26
C ASP A 411 19.74 28.03 -19.37
N THR A 412 20.56 27.33 -18.59
CA THR A 412 20.58 25.87 -18.47
C THR A 412 20.00 25.44 -17.13
N LEU A 413 18.88 24.72 -17.16
CA LEU A 413 18.15 24.25 -15.98
C LEU A 413 18.64 22.89 -15.49
N LEU A 414 19.14 22.05 -16.40
CA LEU A 414 19.69 20.74 -16.08
C LEU A 414 20.80 20.36 -17.06
N TYR A 415 21.86 19.76 -16.54
CA TYR A 415 22.89 19.08 -17.33
C TYR A 415 23.32 17.82 -16.60
N HIS A 416 22.81 16.65 -17.01
CA HIS A 416 22.99 15.41 -16.26
C HIS A 416 23.14 14.18 -17.14
N ALA A 417 24.15 13.35 -16.85
CA ALA A 417 24.41 12.08 -17.55
C ALA A 417 23.91 10.88 -16.73
N TYR A 418 22.89 10.21 -17.23
CA TYR A 418 22.31 9.01 -16.61
C TYR A 418 23.07 7.75 -17.04
N LEU A 419 23.48 6.94 -16.06
CA LEU A 419 24.27 5.73 -16.30
C LEU A 419 23.37 4.48 -16.40
N PRO A 420 23.52 3.61 -17.41
CA PRO A 420 22.69 2.40 -17.58
C PRO A 420 22.75 1.42 -16.40
N ARG A 421 23.85 1.44 -15.65
CA ARG A 421 24.01 0.62 -14.45
C ARG A 421 23.04 0.99 -13.32
N TYR A 422 22.51 2.22 -13.35
CA TYR A 422 21.52 2.70 -12.37
C TYR A 422 20.15 2.89 -13.03
N THR A 423 20.12 3.51 -14.21
CA THR A 423 18.89 3.98 -14.85
C THR A 423 18.50 3.09 -16.01
N HIS A 424 17.28 2.56 -15.95
CA HIS A 424 16.70 1.72 -17.01
C HIS A 424 15.72 2.48 -17.88
N GLU A 425 15.04 3.47 -17.30
CA GLU A 425 14.01 4.25 -17.97
C GLU A 425 14.00 5.71 -17.46
N ILE A 426 13.79 6.65 -18.38
CA ILE A 426 13.50 8.05 -18.10
C ILE A 426 12.14 8.42 -18.69
N ARG A 427 11.28 9.00 -17.86
CA ARG A 427 9.94 9.48 -18.21
C ARG A 427 9.95 11.01 -18.14
N LEU A 428 10.08 11.65 -19.30
CA LEU A 428 10.20 13.10 -19.40
C LEU A 428 8.84 13.71 -19.71
N TYR A 429 8.37 14.58 -18.82
CA TYR A 429 7.10 15.28 -18.89
C TYR A 429 7.34 16.74 -19.25
N THR A 430 6.89 17.14 -20.44
CA THR A 430 6.85 18.54 -20.86
C THR A 430 5.47 19.11 -20.50
N SER A 431 5.42 20.14 -19.65
CA SER A 431 4.17 20.68 -19.08
C SER A 431 3.48 21.60 -20.10
N LYS A 432 3.07 22.84 -19.78
CA LYS A 432 2.30 23.67 -20.73
C LYS A 432 3.11 24.55 -21.70
N GLY A 433 4.44 24.53 -21.62
CA GLY A 433 5.32 25.37 -22.46
C GLY A 433 5.31 25.05 -23.96
N ASP A 434 5.85 25.94 -24.80
CA ASP A 434 6.16 25.60 -26.19
C ASP A 434 7.55 24.95 -26.26
N ASP A 435 7.60 23.63 -26.15
CA ASP A 435 8.84 22.90 -25.89
C ASP A 435 9.45 22.25 -27.14
N GLN A 436 10.78 22.27 -27.21
CA GLN A 436 11.58 21.68 -28.29
C GLN A 436 12.42 20.53 -27.76
N VAL A 437 12.11 19.30 -28.16
CA VAL A 437 12.85 18.11 -27.73
C VAL A 437 13.65 17.54 -28.91
N THR A 438 14.97 17.49 -28.77
CA THR A 438 15.88 16.87 -29.74
C THR A 438 16.45 15.58 -29.17
N VAL A 439 16.32 14.47 -29.92
CA VAL A 439 16.87 13.16 -29.55
C VAL A 439 17.95 12.74 -30.54
N ASP A 440 19.17 12.57 -30.03
CA ASP A 440 20.33 12.03 -30.75
C ASP A 440 21.00 10.94 -29.91
N ASN A 441 20.33 9.80 -29.77
CA ASN A 441 20.83 8.67 -28.99
C ASN A 441 21.18 7.49 -29.91
N LYS A 442 22.48 7.22 -30.10
CA LYS A 442 22.99 6.06 -30.87
C LYS A 442 23.58 4.94 -30.00
N THR A 443 23.81 5.21 -28.72
CA THR A 443 24.75 4.43 -27.90
C THR A 443 24.19 4.00 -26.55
N SER A 444 23.18 4.70 -26.04
CA SER A 444 22.62 4.43 -24.71
C SER A 444 21.39 3.51 -24.79
N PRO A 445 21.36 2.41 -24.02
CA PRO A 445 20.21 1.50 -23.97
C PRO A 445 19.09 1.99 -23.04
N ILE A 446 19.25 3.16 -22.39
CA ILE A 446 18.25 3.70 -21.46
C ILE A 446 16.96 4.03 -22.21
N HIS A 447 15.83 3.47 -21.75
CA HIS A 447 14.53 3.71 -22.38
C HIS A 447 14.06 5.13 -22.09
N VAL A 448 13.60 5.85 -23.11
CA VAL A 448 13.05 7.21 -22.95
C VAL A 448 11.57 7.21 -23.34
N ARG A 449 10.73 7.76 -22.47
CA ARG A 449 9.36 8.16 -22.80
C ARG A 449 9.27 9.67 -22.76
N LEU A 450 8.68 10.25 -23.81
CA LEU A 450 8.35 11.66 -23.86
C LEU A 450 6.85 11.83 -23.68
N ILE A 451 6.45 12.69 -22.76
CA ILE A 451 5.06 12.94 -22.41
C ILE A 451 4.83 14.45 -22.49
N GLY A 452 4.21 14.91 -23.58
CA GLY A 452 3.82 16.31 -23.73
C GLY A 452 2.38 16.55 -23.36
N THR A 453 2.13 17.63 -22.61
CA THR A 453 0.77 18.13 -22.34
C THR A 453 0.43 19.27 -23.31
N ASP A 454 -0.13 20.38 -22.82
CA ASP A 454 -0.52 21.55 -23.62
C ASP A 454 0.69 22.29 -24.20
N GLY A 455 0.46 23.26 -25.09
CA GLY A 455 1.50 24.06 -25.76
C GLY A 455 1.98 23.44 -27.07
N GLU A 456 2.73 24.22 -27.87
CA GLU A 456 3.29 23.74 -29.13
C GLU A 456 4.52 22.85 -28.88
N LYS A 457 4.36 21.53 -29.01
CA LYS A 457 5.46 20.58 -28.85
C LYS A 457 6.12 20.24 -30.18
N THR A 458 7.44 20.35 -30.25
CA THR A 458 8.25 19.89 -31.39
C THR A 458 9.21 18.79 -30.95
N TYR A 459 9.12 17.63 -31.59
CA TYR A 459 10.01 16.49 -31.37
C TYR A 459 10.88 16.26 -32.61
N ASN A 460 12.18 16.53 -32.50
CA ASN A 460 13.16 16.28 -33.56
C ASN A 460 14.00 15.05 -33.23
N ILE A 461 13.82 13.96 -33.99
CA ILE A 461 14.53 12.70 -33.78
C ILE A 461 15.67 12.61 -34.78
N VAL A 462 16.87 13.03 -34.37
CA VAL A 462 18.08 12.95 -35.19
C VAL A 462 18.55 11.50 -35.27
N ASN A 463 18.68 10.82 -34.12
CA ASN A 463 18.95 9.38 -34.01
C ASN A 463 18.31 8.78 -32.77
N SER A 464 17.95 7.49 -32.84
CA SER A 464 17.44 6.73 -31.70
C SER A 464 17.79 5.24 -31.83
N ASP A 465 18.47 4.71 -30.81
CA ASP A 465 18.83 3.30 -30.67
C ASP A 465 17.56 2.43 -30.67
N ALA A 466 16.63 2.72 -29.74
CA ALA A 466 15.33 2.07 -29.63
C ALA A 466 14.18 2.87 -30.29
N ILE A 467 12.98 2.26 -30.32
CA ILE A 467 11.74 2.98 -30.68
C ILE A 467 11.36 3.91 -29.53
N LEU A 468 11.34 5.21 -29.79
CA LEU A 468 10.97 6.24 -28.83
C LEU A 468 9.46 6.28 -28.63
N GLN A 469 8.99 6.28 -27.39
CA GLN A 469 7.56 6.36 -27.09
C GLN A 469 7.17 7.79 -26.74
N VAL A 470 6.26 8.37 -27.53
CA VAL A 470 5.82 9.76 -27.38
C VAL A 470 4.32 9.82 -27.14
N TYR A 471 3.92 10.43 -26.04
CA TYR A 471 2.53 10.65 -25.63
C TYR A 471 2.23 12.15 -25.70
N THR A 472 1.22 12.56 -26.45
CA THR A 472 0.96 13.98 -26.72
C THR A 472 -0.50 14.22 -27.08
N PRO A 473 -1.06 15.42 -26.85
CA PRO A 473 -2.31 15.81 -27.50
C PRO A 473 -2.12 15.95 -29.03
N PRO A 474 -3.23 16.00 -29.79
CA PRO A 474 -3.18 16.37 -31.21
C PRO A 474 -2.49 17.73 -31.42
N GLY A 475 -1.71 17.85 -32.50
CA GLY A 475 -1.06 19.12 -32.90
C GLY A 475 0.46 19.18 -32.69
N ALA A 476 1.08 18.20 -32.03
CA ALA A 476 2.53 18.13 -31.92
C ALA A 476 3.24 17.90 -33.27
N LYS A 477 4.38 18.57 -33.45
CA LYS A 477 5.23 18.48 -34.65
C LYS A 477 6.30 17.41 -34.46
N PHE A 478 6.53 16.61 -35.49
CA PHE A 478 7.56 15.55 -35.50
C PHE A 478 8.49 15.77 -36.69
N GLU A 479 9.79 15.82 -36.42
CA GLU A 479 10.86 16.05 -37.39
C GLU A 479 11.91 14.94 -37.30
N GLY A 480 12.69 14.76 -38.37
CA GLY A 480 13.75 13.76 -38.44
C GLY A 480 13.23 12.33 -38.69
N LEU A 481 13.78 11.35 -37.97
CA LEU A 481 13.53 9.92 -38.18
C LEU A 481 12.18 9.46 -37.60
N ASP A 482 11.08 9.86 -38.24
CA ASP A 482 9.72 9.59 -37.76
C ASP A 482 9.41 8.09 -37.53
N ARG A 483 9.98 7.21 -38.36
CA ARG A 483 9.84 5.74 -38.24
C ARG A 483 10.40 5.15 -36.94
N LYS A 484 11.20 5.91 -36.19
CA LYS A 484 11.77 5.52 -34.89
C LYS A 484 10.88 5.96 -33.73
N VAL A 485 9.66 6.45 -34.00
CA VAL A 485 8.74 6.95 -32.98
C VAL A 485 7.45 6.12 -32.95
N SER A 486 7.06 5.68 -31.76
CA SER A 486 5.72 5.16 -31.48
C SER A 486 4.88 6.29 -30.89
N LYS A 487 3.95 6.81 -31.69
CA LYS A 487 3.12 7.98 -31.37
C LYS A 487 1.83 7.55 -30.68
N HIS A 488 1.59 8.07 -29.48
CA HIS A 488 0.36 7.90 -28.71
C HIS A 488 -0.37 9.24 -28.61
N ILE A 489 -1.03 9.63 -29.71
CA ILE A 489 -1.75 10.91 -29.82
C ILE A 489 -3.18 10.74 -29.28
N SER A 490 -3.57 11.52 -28.29
CA SER A 490 -4.91 11.47 -27.70
C SER A 490 -5.33 12.80 -27.09
N ALA A 491 -6.59 13.19 -27.29
CA ALA A 491 -7.19 14.35 -26.61
C ALA A 491 -7.57 14.06 -25.15
N ASP A 492 -7.57 12.79 -24.72
CA ASP A 492 -7.78 12.40 -23.33
C ASP A 492 -6.57 12.81 -22.48
N THR A 493 -6.78 13.77 -21.57
CA THR A 493 -5.71 14.29 -20.69
C THR A 493 -5.13 13.23 -19.76
N THR A 494 -5.80 12.11 -19.54
CA THR A 494 -5.22 10.97 -18.80
C THR A 494 -4.03 10.33 -19.52
N ASN A 495 -3.92 10.56 -20.84
CA ASN A 495 -2.79 10.15 -21.69
C ASN A 495 -1.59 11.10 -21.59
N THR A 496 -1.68 12.23 -20.90
CA THR A 496 -0.56 13.20 -20.81
C THR A 496 -0.32 13.70 -19.40
N ARG A 497 -1.29 13.56 -18.48
CA ARG A 497 -1.12 13.93 -17.06
C ARG A 497 0.10 13.30 -16.40
N PHE A 498 0.72 14.07 -15.52
CA PHE A 498 1.79 13.61 -14.65
C PHE A 498 1.24 12.59 -13.65
N LEU A 499 1.93 11.45 -13.54
CA LEU A 499 1.65 10.43 -12.53
C LEU A 499 3.00 9.92 -12.04
N GLN A 500 3.36 10.29 -10.83
CA GLN A 500 4.66 9.91 -10.28
C GLN A 500 4.83 8.39 -10.23
N THR A 501 5.98 7.93 -10.70
CA THR A 501 6.36 6.52 -10.73
C THR A 501 6.34 5.90 -9.33
N ASN A 502 5.75 4.70 -9.22
CA ASN A 502 5.69 3.96 -7.97
C ASN A 502 6.66 2.76 -7.98
N LEU A 503 7.86 2.96 -7.45
CA LEU A 503 8.93 1.95 -7.43
C LEU A 503 8.74 0.85 -6.36
N TYR A 504 7.73 0.98 -5.49
CA TYR A 504 7.57 0.17 -4.29
C TYR A 504 6.83 -1.14 -4.59
N ASN A 505 7.54 -2.06 -5.24
CA ASN A 505 7.08 -3.44 -5.44
C ASN A 505 7.00 -4.16 -4.09
N ILE A 506 5.98 -5.01 -3.92
CA ILE A 506 5.64 -5.65 -2.64
C ILE A 506 5.70 -7.17 -2.79
N TRP A 507 6.38 -7.83 -1.86
CA TRP A 507 6.27 -9.26 -1.61
C TRP A 507 5.48 -9.46 -0.33
N MET A 508 4.43 -10.29 -0.39
CA MET A 508 3.52 -10.56 0.70
C MET A 508 3.42 -12.07 0.90
N PRO A 509 3.86 -12.63 2.04
CA PRO A 509 3.57 -14.02 2.37
C PRO A 509 2.08 -14.17 2.61
N LEU A 510 1.54 -15.33 2.24
CA LEU A 510 0.16 -15.69 2.42
C LEU A 510 0.07 -16.98 3.22
N ALA A 511 -0.87 -17.05 4.14
CA ALA A 511 -1.18 -18.24 4.90
C ALA A 511 -2.70 -18.40 5.00
N THR A 512 -3.15 -19.64 4.95
CA THR A 512 -4.57 -20.00 5.11
C THR A 512 -4.68 -21.25 5.97
N ALA A 513 -5.75 -21.36 6.74
CA ALA A 513 -6.09 -22.56 7.50
C ALA A 513 -7.59 -22.85 7.37
N GLY A 514 -7.97 -24.11 7.41
CA GLY A 514 -9.37 -24.53 7.38
C GLY A 514 -9.57 -25.84 8.14
N LEU A 515 -10.76 -26.06 8.66
CA LEU A 515 -11.14 -27.32 9.29
C LEU A 515 -12.55 -27.69 8.84
N ASN A 516 -12.71 -28.85 8.20
CA ASN A 516 -14.02 -29.37 7.83
C ASN A 516 -14.08 -30.90 7.96
N ALA A 517 -15.30 -31.45 7.94
CA ALA A 517 -15.55 -32.88 8.15
C ALA A 517 -15.00 -33.79 7.03
N ASP A 518 -14.71 -33.23 5.86
CA ASP A 518 -14.28 -33.95 4.67
C ASP A 518 -12.76 -33.94 4.50
N ASP A 519 -12.15 -32.75 4.47
CA ASP A 519 -10.70 -32.52 4.29
C ASP A 519 -9.90 -32.56 5.62
N GLY A 520 -10.57 -32.55 6.77
CA GLY A 520 -9.90 -32.40 8.07
C GLY A 520 -9.22 -31.04 8.21
N LEU A 521 -8.01 -31.01 8.79
CA LEU A 521 -7.19 -29.80 8.88
C LEU A 521 -6.57 -29.51 7.50
N LEU A 522 -6.75 -28.27 7.04
CA LEU A 522 -6.15 -27.71 5.82
C LEU A 522 -5.16 -26.64 6.24
N LEU A 523 -3.91 -26.71 5.78
CA LEU A 523 -2.95 -25.62 5.89
C LEU A 523 -2.47 -25.21 4.51
N GLY A 524 -2.44 -23.91 4.26
CA GLY A 524 -1.95 -23.34 3.02
C GLY A 524 -0.90 -22.27 3.26
N ALA A 525 0.13 -22.29 2.42
CA ALA A 525 1.21 -21.33 2.38
C ALA A 525 1.38 -20.82 0.95
N GLY A 526 1.74 -19.55 0.80
CA GLY A 526 1.92 -18.96 -0.51
C GLY A 526 2.56 -17.60 -0.47
N VAL A 527 2.65 -16.99 -1.64
CA VAL A 527 3.28 -15.68 -1.81
C VAL A 527 2.53 -14.89 -2.88
N LYS A 528 2.41 -13.59 -2.64
CA LYS A 528 1.90 -12.61 -3.59
C LYS A 528 2.95 -11.54 -3.86
N TYR A 529 3.25 -11.33 -5.13
CA TYR A 529 4.10 -10.27 -5.63
C TYR A 529 3.26 -9.22 -6.37
N ILE A 530 3.38 -7.95 -5.99
CA ILE A 530 2.72 -6.82 -6.64
C ILE A 530 3.78 -5.89 -7.21
N LYS A 531 3.84 -5.79 -8.54
CA LYS A 531 4.72 -4.86 -9.27
C LYS A 531 3.98 -3.56 -9.54
N LYS A 532 4.55 -2.40 -9.19
CA LYS A 532 3.90 -1.08 -9.29
C LYS A 532 4.62 -0.07 -10.19
N ASP A 533 5.80 -0.43 -10.69
CA ASP A 533 6.73 0.47 -11.38
C ASP A 533 6.44 0.72 -12.88
N GLY A 534 5.40 0.10 -13.45
CA GLY A 534 5.01 0.25 -14.85
C GLY A 534 4.33 1.59 -15.17
N PHE A 535 4.60 2.09 -16.37
CA PHE A 535 4.10 3.37 -16.86
C PHE A 535 2.56 3.39 -16.92
N ARG A 536 1.94 4.27 -16.13
CA ARG A 536 0.49 4.51 -16.05
C ARG A 536 -0.36 3.26 -15.83
N LYS A 537 0.16 2.32 -15.04
CA LYS A 537 -0.58 1.14 -14.60
C LYS A 537 -1.08 1.34 -13.17
N LEU A 538 -2.38 1.56 -13.02
CA LEU A 538 -3.04 1.67 -11.72
C LEU A 538 -4.08 0.55 -11.57
N PRO A 539 -4.25 -0.02 -10.36
CA PRO A 539 -3.51 0.28 -9.12
C PRO A 539 -2.11 -0.37 -9.04
N TYR A 540 -1.77 -1.26 -9.98
CA TYR A 540 -0.46 -1.90 -10.12
C TYR A 540 -0.20 -2.28 -11.59
N THR A 541 1.03 -2.68 -11.89
CA THR A 541 1.45 -3.19 -13.21
C THR A 541 1.11 -4.66 -13.37
N SER A 542 1.47 -5.47 -12.39
CA SER A 542 1.11 -6.88 -12.35
C SER A 542 1.00 -7.39 -10.92
N SER A 543 0.19 -8.44 -10.74
CA SER A 543 0.03 -9.15 -9.47
C SER A 543 0.19 -10.63 -9.74
N GLN A 544 1.10 -11.29 -9.04
CA GLN A 544 1.35 -12.73 -9.15
C GLN A 544 1.13 -13.36 -7.79
N GLN A 545 0.23 -14.32 -7.71
CA GLN A 545 -0.11 -14.99 -6.46
C GLN A 545 -0.06 -16.51 -6.66
N ILE A 546 0.69 -17.21 -5.82
CA ILE A 546 0.69 -18.67 -5.74
C ILE A 546 0.34 -19.10 -4.32
N MET A 547 -0.49 -20.13 -4.19
CA MET A 547 -0.88 -20.77 -2.94
C MET A 547 -0.78 -22.28 -3.09
N LEU A 548 -0.09 -22.93 -2.17
CA LEU A 548 -0.10 -24.38 -1.97
C LEU A 548 -0.91 -24.67 -0.71
N THR A 549 -1.89 -25.56 -0.79
CA THR A 549 -2.71 -26.01 0.35
C THR A 549 -2.65 -27.52 0.45
N HIS A 550 -2.46 -28.04 1.66
CA HIS A 550 -2.43 -29.47 1.96
C HIS A 550 -3.56 -29.84 2.91
N ALA A 551 -4.29 -30.92 2.59
CA ALA A 551 -5.36 -31.49 3.39
C ALA A 551 -4.86 -32.72 4.15
N PHE A 552 -4.65 -32.60 5.46
CA PHE A 552 -3.99 -33.65 6.25
C PHE A 552 -4.83 -34.91 6.45
N ALA A 553 -6.15 -34.86 6.26
CA ALA A 553 -7.00 -36.06 6.38
C ALA A 553 -7.09 -36.87 5.08
N THR A 554 -6.72 -36.29 3.93
CA THR A 554 -6.84 -36.93 2.62
C THR A 554 -5.52 -37.01 1.86
N ASP A 555 -4.46 -36.40 2.39
CA ASP A 555 -3.15 -36.18 1.75
C ASP A 555 -3.23 -35.36 0.45
N ALA A 556 -4.37 -34.74 0.17
CA ALA A 556 -4.62 -34.00 -1.06
C ALA A 556 -3.86 -32.67 -1.09
N PHE A 557 -3.34 -32.31 -2.26
CA PHE A 557 -2.72 -31.02 -2.51
C PHE A 557 -3.56 -30.16 -3.47
N ARG A 558 -3.61 -28.86 -3.19
CA ARG A 558 -4.25 -27.84 -4.03
C ARG A 558 -3.25 -26.73 -4.31
N ILE A 559 -2.92 -26.51 -5.56
CA ILE A 559 -2.08 -25.40 -6.03
C ILE A 559 -2.98 -24.42 -6.79
N LYS A 560 -3.01 -23.18 -6.32
CA LYS A 560 -3.73 -22.09 -6.99
C LYS A 560 -2.74 -21.00 -7.39
N TYR A 561 -2.74 -20.67 -8.68
CA TYR A 561 -2.02 -19.52 -9.22
C TYR A 561 -3.00 -18.50 -9.78
N ASN A 562 -2.83 -17.23 -9.44
CA ASN A 562 -3.54 -16.11 -10.05
C ASN A 562 -2.52 -15.06 -10.49
N GLY A 563 -2.39 -14.89 -11.80
CA GLY A 563 -1.57 -13.87 -12.44
C GLY A 563 -2.44 -12.80 -13.09
N GLU A 564 -2.05 -11.54 -12.92
CA GLU A 564 -2.69 -10.40 -13.57
C GLU A 564 -1.65 -9.44 -14.14
N TRP A 565 -1.90 -8.93 -15.34
CA TRP A 565 -1.12 -7.87 -15.99
C TRP A 565 -2.07 -6.79 -16.47
N ILE A 566 -2.00 -5.62 -15.84
CA ILE A 566 -2.98 -4.55 -16.06
C ILE A 566 -2.72 -3.84 -17.40
N LYS A 567 -3.79 -3.63 -18.18
CA LYS A 567 -3.76 -2.98 -19.50
C LYS A 567 -2.68 -3.56 -20.43
N ALA A 568 -2.44 -4.86 -20.37
CA ALA A 568 -1.34 -5.51 -21.09
C ALA A 568 -1.50 -5.40 -22.62
N ILE A 569 -2.73 -5.40 -23.12
CA ILE A 569 -3.06 -5.22 -24.55
C ILE A 569 -4.11 -4.11 -24.67
N GLY A 570 -3.68 -2.90 -25.03
CA GLY A 570 -4.56 -1.73 -25.05
C GLY A 570 -5.17 -1.47 -23.67
N ASN A 571 -6.51 -1.51 -23.59
CA ASN A 571 -7.26 -1.39 -22.32
C ASN A 571 -7.60 -2.74 -21.67
N ALA A 572 -7.24 -3.86 -22.29
CA ALA A 572 -7.47 -5.19 -21.72
C ALA A 572 -6.32 -5.59 -20.79
N ASP A 573 -6.68 -6.11 -19.62
CA ASP A 573 -5.76 -6.85 -18.76
C ASP A 573 -5.58 -8.26 -19.33
N ILE A 574 -4.40 -8.85 -19.11
CA ILE A 574 -4.24 -10.31 -19.20
C ILE A 574 -4.41 -10.88 -17.79
N THR A 575 -5.16 -11.96 -17.67
CA THR A 575 -5.31 -12.74 -16.45
C THR A 575 -4.94 -14.18 -16.73
N MET A 576 -4.42 -14.87 -15.73
CA MET A 576 -4.09 -16.29 -15.81
C MET A 576 -4.46 -16.94 -14.49
N GLN A 577 -5.40 -17.88 -14.53
CA GLN A 577 -5.72 -18.72 -13.39
C GLN A 577 -5.26 -20.13 -13.67
N ALA A 578 -4.52 -20.72 -12.74
CA ALA A 578 -4.26 -22.16 -12.75
C ALA A 578 -4.76 -22.76 -11.44
N TYR A 579 -5.52 -23.84 -11.57
CA TYR A 579 -6.03 -24.59 -10.43
C TYR A 579 -5.70 -26.06 -10.61
N ILE A 580 -4.74 -26.53 -9.81
CA ILE A 580 -4.25 -27.89 -9.83
C ILE A 580 -4.64 -28.52 -8.51
N GLN A 581 -5.38 -29.62 -8.58
CA GLN A 581 -5.74 -30.42 -7.41
C GLN A 581 -5.19 -31.81 -7.66
N ALA A 582 -3.96 -32.03 -7.21
CA ALA A 582 -3.19 -33.25 -7.44
C ALA A 582 -1.96 -33.29 -6.50
N PRO A 583 -1.51 -34.47 -6.07
CA PRO A 583 -2.22 -35.75 -6.18
C PRO A 583 -3.42 -35.82 -5.21
N ASP A 584 -4.21 -36.89 -5.34
CA ASP A 584 -5.18 -37.35 -4.34
C ASP A 584 -6.33 -36.39 -4.03
N ASN A 585 -6.68 -35.49 -4.96
CA ASN A 585 -7.81 -34.60 -4.70
C ASN A 585 -9.11 -35.37 -4.47
N THR A 586 -9.88 -34.94 -3.47
CA THR A 586 -11.08 -35.65 -3.01
C THR A 586 -12.36 -34.87 -3.24
N THR A 587 -13.37 -35.54 -3.80
CA THR A 587 -14.74 -35.03 -3.93
C THR A 587 -15.72 -36.10 -3.48
N ASN A 588 -16.71 -35.75 -2.65
CA ASN A 588 -17.77 -36.71 -2.34
C ASN A 588 -18.71 -36.88 -3.55
N PHE A 589 -19.11 -38.11 -3.83
CA PHE A 589 -20.02 -38.44 -4.92
C PHE A 589 -20.94 -39.60 -4.51
N PHE A 590 -22.25 -39.34 -4.55
CA PHE A 590 -23.31 -40.24 -4.10
C PHE A 590 -24.13 -40.82 -5.27
N GLY A 591 -23.68 -40.58 -6.50
CA GLY A 591 -24.43 -40.81 -7.73
C GLY A 591 -25.06 -39.53 -8.26
N LEU A 592 -25.50 -39.55 -9.52
CA LEU A 592 -26.30 -38.47 -10.10
C LEU A 592 -27.76 -38.57 -9.65
N GLY A 593 -28.31 -37.45 -9.19
CA GLY A 593 -29.71 -37.30 -8.77
C GLY A 593 -29.87 -36.56 -7.44
N ASN A 594 -31.00 -35.85 -7.34
CA ASN A 594 -31.50 -35.15 -6.17
C ASN A 594 -31.99 -36.10 -5.06
N GLY A 595 -32.44 -37.31 -5.40
CA GLY A 595 -32.95 -38.34 -4.48
C GLY A 595 -31.91 -39.39 -4.03
N THR A 596 -30.62 -39.18 -4.27
CA THR A 596 -29.58 -40.18 -3.97
C THR A 596 -29.51 -40.50 -2.46
N PRO A 597 -29.58 -41.79 -2.06
CA PRO A 597 -29.58 -42.16 -0.64
C PRO A 597 -28.17 -42.12 -0.04
N ILE A 598 -28.08 -41.70 1.22
CA ILE A 598 -26.87 -41.86 2.05
C ILE A 598 -27.01 -43.07 2.96
N ASN A 599 -26.17 -44.09 2.76
CA ASN A 599 -26.17 -45.27 3.64
C ASN A 599 -25.14 -45.08 4.76
N LYS A 600 -25.58 -44.60 5.93
CA LYS A 600 -24.72 -44.44 7.11
C LYS A 600 -24.33 -45.77 7.78
N ASN A 601 -25.02 -46.86 7.46
CA ASN A 601 -24.69 -48.20 7.97
C ASN A 601 -23.52 -48.84 7.20
N GLN A 602 -23.10 -48.25 6.07
CA GLN A 602 -21.91 -48.67 5.35
C GLN A 602 -20.66 -48.46 6.23
N PRO A 603 -19.81 -49.48 6.44
CA PRO A 603 -18.54 -49.29 7.15
C PRO A 603 -17.72 -48.17 6.51
N ASN A 604 -17.27 -47.21 7.32
CA ASN A 604 -16.56 -46.01 6.85
C ASN A 604 -17.30 -45.27 5.72
N TYR A 605 -18.62 -45.10 5.82
CA TYR A 605 -19.47 -44.53 4.76
C TYR A 605 -18.92 -43.23 4.14
N ARG A 606 -18.24 -42.37 4.93
CA ARG A 606 -17.59 -41.15 4.43
C ARG A 606 -16.47 -41.45 3.42
N ARG A 607 -15.59 -42.41 3.70
CA ARG A 607 -14.57 -42.86 2.75
C ARG A 607 -15.22 -43.52 1.54
N TYR A 608 -16.27 -44.30 1.77
CA TYR A 608 -16.99 -44.98 0.69
C TYR A 608 -17.51 -43.98 -0.36
N TYR A 609 -18.12 -42.87 0.03
CA TYR A 609 -18.60 -41.86 -0.93
C TYR A 609 -17.54 -40.87 -1.43
N ARG A 610 -16.28 -40.95 -0.99
CA ARG A 610 -15.24 -39.95 -1.32
C ARG A 610 -14.38 -40.37 -2.50
N THR A 611 -14.69 -39.91 -3.69
CA THR A 611 -13.88 -40.16 -4.89
C THR A 611 -12.55 -39.42 -4.83
N ARG A 612 -11.45 -40.10 -5.19
CA ARG A 612 -10.13 -39.48 -5.43
C ARG A 612 -9.84 -39.38 -6.92
N PHE A 613 -9.39 -38.21 -7.36
CA PHE A 613 -8.95 -37.94 -8.72
C PHE A 613 -8.21 -36.62 -8.80
N ASP A 614 -7.39 -36.47 -9.82
CA ASP A 614 -6.64 -35.27 -10.10
C ASP A 614 -7.34 -34.40 -11.14
N THR A 615 -7.23 -33.08 -10.96
CA THR A 615 -7.67 -32.09 -11.95
C THR A 615 -6.62 -31.02 -12.16
N TYR A 616 -6.41 -30.65 -13.42
CA TYR A 616 -5.55 -29.54 -13.81
C TYR A 616 -6.37 -28.61 -14.69
N GLN A 617 -6.48 -27.34 -14.30
CA GLN A 617 -7.21 -26.33 -15.05
C GLN A 617 -6.36 -25.09 -15.28
N LEU A 618 -6.42 -24.55 -16.50
CA LEU A 618 -5.65 -23.40 -16.95
C LEU A 618 -6.54 -22.44 -17.75
N ASP A 619 -6.72 -21.23 -17.23
CA ASP A 619 -7.65 -20.23 -17.75
C ASP A 619 -6.94 -18.88 -18.01
N PRO A 620 -6.16 -18.74 -19.09
CA PRO A 620 -5.71 -17.43 -19.55
C PRO A 620 -6.88 -16.66 -20.17
N ALA A 621 -7.04 -15.39 -19.82
CA ALA A 621 -8.13 -14.57 -20.34
C ALA A 621 -7.75 -13.10 -20.52
N LEU A 622 -8.41 -12.44 -21.47
CA LEU A 622 -8.45 -10.99 -21.54
C LEU A 622 -9.58 -10.49 -20.65
N ARG A 623 -9.30 -9.46 -19.83
CA ARG A 623 -10.27 -8.85 -18.91
C ARG A 623 -10.35 -7.36 -19.15
N TRP A 624 -11.57 -6.83 -19.25
CA TRP A 624 -11.84 -5.39 -19.28
C TRP A 624 -12.50 -4.96 -17.98
N VAL A 625 -12.03 -3.84 -17.43
CA VAL A 625 -12.57 -3.22 -16.23
C VAL A 625 -13.34 -1.96 -16.64
N THR A 626 -14.57 -1.84 -16.17
CA THR A 626 -15.43 -0.66 -16.37
C THR A 626 -15.53 0.15 -15.07
N ASN A 627 -16.02 1.39 -15.16
CA ASN A 627 -15.90 2.40 -14.08
C ASN A 627 -16.63 2.09 -12.76
N ASN A 628 -17.42 1.01 -12.68
CA ASN A 628 -18.22 0.67 -11.50
C ASN A 628 -17.81 -0.68 -10.89
N ASN A 629 -16.53 -1.00 -10.69
CA ASN A 629 -16.10 -2.31 -10.15
C ASN A 629 -16.72 -3.51 -10.90
N THR A 630 -16.97 -3.33 -12.20
CA THR A 630 -17.58 -4.35 -13.06
C THR A 630 -16.54 -4.79 -14.07
N THR A 631 -16.32 -6.10 -14.18
CA THR A 631 -15.35 -6.70 -15.08
C THR A 631 -16.00 -7.69 -16.02
N PHE A 632 -15.56 -7.69 -17.26
CA PHE A 632 -15.86 -8.73 -18.24
C PHE A 632 -14.56 -9.42 -18.65
N SER A 633 -14.54 -10.74 -18.74
CA SER A 633 -13.38 -11.48 -19.25
C SER A 633 -13.77 -12.61 -20.18
N ILE A 634 -12.91 -12.87 -21.17
CA ILE A 634 -13.02 -13.99 -22.12
C ILE A 634 -11.65 -14.61 -22.33
N GLY A 635 -11.60 -15.93 -22.41
CA GLY A 635 -10.35 -16.62 -22.72
C GLY A 635 -10.55 -18.10 -23.02
N PRO A 636 -9.55 -18.75 -23.66
CA PRO A 636 -9.54 -20.19 -23.75
C PRO A 636 -9.34 -20.81 -22.36
N SER A 637 -9.71 -22.07 -22.23
CA SER A 637 -9.54 -22.83 -21.00
C SER A 637 -9.16 -24.26 -21.33
N PHE A 638 -8.20 -24.81 -20.60
CA PHE A 638 -7.81 -26.20 -20.69
C PHE A 638 -8.13 -26.91 -19.38
N GLN A 639 -8.74 -28.09 -19.47
CA GLN A 639 -9.05 -28.94 -18.33
C GLN A 639 -8.58 -30.37 -18.59
N PHE A 640 -7.80 -30.92 -17.65
CA PHE A 640 -7.36 -32.31 -17.65
C PHE A 640 -7.81 -33.00 -16.36
N TYR A 641 -8.23 -34.25 -16.51
CA TYR A 641 -8.68 -35.12 -15.43
C TYR A 641 -7.96 -36.46 -15.51
N HIS A 642 -7.55 -36.97 -14.35
CA HIS A 642 -6.94 -38.28 -14.18
C HIS A 642 -7.50 -38.97 -12.92
N LEU A 643 -7.76 -40.27 -13.00
CA LEU A 643 -8.18 -41.07 -11.84
C LEU A 643 -7.48 -42.42 -11.89
N ASP A 644 -6.90 -42.81 -10.76
CA ASP A 644 -6.42 -44.16 -10.53
C ASP A 644 -7.50 -44.98 -9.79
N LEU A 645 -7.84 -46.16 -10.33
CA LEU A 645 -8.80 -47.06 -9.71
C LEU A 645 -8.30 -47.65 -8.40
N ARG A 646 -6.97 -47.84 -8.26
CA ARG A 646 -6.34 -48.38 -7.05
C ARG A 646 -6.63 -47.49 -5.84
N ASP A 647 -6.55 -46.18 -6.04
CA ASP A 647 -6.83 -45.19 -5.00
C ASP A 647 -8.31 -45.18 -4.59
N ASN A 648 -9.20 -45.72 -5.43
CA ASN A 648 -10.65 -45.72 -5.25
C ASN A 648 -11.23 -47.10 -4.87
N GLU A 649 -10.38 -48.08 -4.54
CA GLU A 649 -10.84 -49.41 -4.13
C GLU A 649 -11.78 -49.34 -2.90
N GLY A 650 -12.92 -50.02 -3.03
CA GLY A 650 -13.96 -50.06 -2.00
C GLY A 650 -14.75 -48.76 -1.84
N ARG A 651 -14.78 -47.90 -2.86
CA ARG A 651 -15.57 -46.65 -2.87
C ARG A 651 -16.75 -46.72 -3.83
N PHE A 652 -17.75 -45.87 -3.61
CA PHE A 652 -18.98 -45.79 -4.39
C PHE A 652 -18.71 -45.58 -5.89
N ILE A 653 -17.69 -44.78 -6.23
CA ILE A 653 -17.34 -44.48 -7.62
C ILE A 653 -16.97 -45.73 -8.44
N THR A 654 -16.60 -46.86 -7.81
CA THR A 654 -16.32 -48.11 -8.55
C THR A 654 -17.60 -48.88 -8.90
N GLN A 655 -18.76 -48.46 -8.39
CA GLN A 655 -20.07 -49.02 -8.71
C GLN A 655 -20.63 -48.37 -9.97
N THR A 656 -20.01 -48.67 -11.11
CA THR A 656 -20.24 -48.00 -12.41
C THR A 656 -21.72 -47.89 -12.81
N ALA A 657 -22.52 -48.93 -12.57
CA ALA A 657 -23.96 -48.94 -12.86
C ALA A 657 -24.78 -47.90 -12.07
N ARG A 658 -24.23 -47.31 -11.01
CA ARG A 658 -24.92 -46.37 -10.09
C ARG A 658 -24.44 -44.93 -10.22
N ILE A 659 -23.50 -44.64 -11.11
CA ILE A 659 -22.95 -43.30 -11.31
C ILE A 659 -23.91 -42.42 -12.10
N GLY A 660 -24.46 -42.97 -13.19
CA GLY A 660 -25.48 -42.33 -14.02
C GLY A 660 -24.94 -41.32 -15.04
N SER A 661 -23.62 -41.21 -15.22
CA SER A 661 -22.98 -40.31 -16.20
C SER A 661 -22.50 -41.10 -17.43
N TYR A 662 -22.19 -40.39 -18.53
CA TYR A 662 -21.72 -41.07 -19.74
C TYR A 662 -20.40 -41.82 -19.55
N ASP A 663 -19.56 -41.35 -18.62
CA ASP A 663 -18.21 -41.87 -18.38
C ASP A 663 -18.15 -42.98 -17.32
N SER A 664 -19.32 -43.49 -16.90
CA SER A 664 -19.46 -44.51 -15.86
C SER A 664 -18.58 -45.75 -16.09
N LEU A 665 -18.31 -46.14 -17.34
CA LEU A 665 -17.51 -47.32 -17.70
C LEU A 665 -16.04 -47.01 -18.06
N ILE A 666 -15.64 -45.74 -18.03
CA ILE A 666 -14.32 -45.26 -18.49
C ILE A 666 -13.74 -44.22 -17.52
N LEU A 667 -13.95 -44.42 -16.23
CA LEU A 667 -13.56 -43.48 -15.17
C LEU A 667 -12.04 -43.31 -15.05
N ASP A 668 -11.29 -44.38 -15.32
CA ASP A 668 -9.82 -44.48 -15.29
C ASP A 668 -9.14 -43.90 -16.54
N LYS A 669 -9.93 -43.55 -17.56
CA LYS A 669 -9.41 -42.94 -18.78
C LYS A 669 -9.25 -41.45 -18.59
N ASP A 670 -8.06 -40.97 -18.94
CA ASP A 670 -7.71 -39.55 -18.94
C ASP A 670 -8.65 -38.77 -19.85
N LYS A 671 -9.14 -37.64 -19.34
CA LYS A 671 -10.07 -36.77 -20.06
C LYS A 671 -9.43 -35.40 -20.21
N ALA A 672 -9.37 -34.93 -21.45
CA ALA A 672 -8.78 -33.65 -21.81
C ALA A 672 -9.81 -32.82 -22.56
N HIS A 673 -9.97 -31.56 -22.16
CA HIS A 673 -10.92 -30.64 -22.74
C HIS A 673 -10.25 -29.30 -23.07
N LEU A 674 -10.63 -28.70 -24.19
CA LEU A 674 -10.32 -27.33 -24.54
C LEU A 674 -11.62 -26.57 -24.70
N GLY A 675 -11.71 -25.39 -24.10
CA GLY A 675 -12.93 -24.62 -24.04
C GLY A 675 -12.71 -23.12 -24.09
N ILE A 676 -13.81 -22.39 -23.97
CA ILE A 676 -13.85 -20.93 -23.82
C ILE A 676 -14.62 -20.63 -22.53
N VAL A 677 -14.09 -19.72 -21.73
CA VAL A 677 -14.72 -19.23 -20.51
C VAL A 677 -15.00 -17.74 -20.63
N LEU A 678 -16.24 -17.35 -20.32
CA LEU A 678 -16.70 -15.98 -20.18
C LEU A 678 -17.03 -15.73 -18.71
N ASN A 679 -16.57 -14.61 -18.17
CA ASN A 679 -17.00 -14.14 -16.86
C ASN A 679 -17.49 -12.71 -16.95
N TYR A 680 -18.65 -12.46 -16.37
CA TYR A 680 -19.12 -11.12 -16.02
C TYR A 680 -19.19 -11.01 -14.50
N ASN A 681 -18.64 -9.95 -13.94
CA ASN A 681 -18.62 -9.71 -12.49
C ASN A 681 -18.99 -8.26 -12.22
N SER A 682 -19.94 -8.01 -11.32
CA SER A 682 -20.25 -6.68 -10.80
C SER A 682 -20.24 -6.72 -9.27
N ASN A 683 -19.28 -6.02 -8.67
CA ASN A 683 -19.12 -5.99 -7.22
C ASN A 683 -19.40 -4.60 -6.64
N GLN A 684 -20.65 -4.39 -6.18
CA GLN A 684 -21.13 -3.15 -5.55
C GLN A 684 -21.27 -3.27 -4.03
N ARG A 685 -20.61 -4.25 -3.40
CA ARG A 685 -20.70 -4.45 -1.96
C ARG A 685 -20.07 -3.26 -1.23
N LYS A 686 -20.73 -2.83 -0.16
CA LYS A 686 -20.31 -1.77 0.76
C LYS A 686 -19.82 -2.40 2.05
N GLY A 687 -18.65 -2.00 2.51
CA GLY A 687 -17.92 -2.66 3.59
C GLY A 687 -16.99 -3.73 3.04
N SER A 688 -15.78 -3.81 3.58
CA SER A 688 -14.72 -4.72 3.13
C SER A 688 -15.05 -6.17 3.52
N ILE A 689 -14.51 -6.64 4.65
CA ILE A 689 -14.67 -8.04 5.08
C ILE A 689 -16.01 -8.32 5.77
N LEU A 690 -16.69 -7.26 6.20
CA LEU A 690 -18.04 -7.28 6.74
C LEU A 690 -18.94 -6.42 5.83
N PRO A 691 -19.45 -6.96 4.71
CA PRO A 691 -20.41 -6.23 3.89
C PRO A 691 -21.64 -5.85 4.70
N VAL A 692 -22.09 -4.61 4.57
CA VAL A 692 -23.26 -4.05 5.28
C VAL A 692 -24.32 -3.52 4.30
N GLY A 693 -24.04 -3.56 3.00
CA GLY A 693 -24.92 -3.03 1.97
C GLY A 693 -24.44 -3.39 0.57
N GLY A 694 -25.29 -3.20 -0.44
CA GLY A 694 -24.95 -3.38 -1.85
C GLY A 694 -25.11 -4.82 -2.34
N TYR A 695 -24.55 -5.13 -3.51
CA TYR A 695 -24.73 -6.42 -4.14
C TYR A 695 -23.46 -6.93 -4.83
N TYR A 696 -23.42 -8.21 -5.11
CA TYR A 696 -22.45 -8.90 -5.94
C TYR A 696 -23.21 -9.73 -6.97
N PHE A 697 -22.80 -9.63 -8.23
CA PHE A 697 -23.41 -10.38 -9.32
C PHE A 697 -22.32 -10.99 -10.19
N ASN A 698 -22.42 -12.29 -10.44
CA ASN A 698 -21.50 -13.01 -11.30
C ASN A 698 -22.27 -13.90 -12.28
N ILE A 699 -21.82 -13.91 -13.54
CA ILE A 699 -22.22 -14.90 -14.52
C ILE A 699 -20.94 -15.52 -15.07
N ASN A 700 -20.78 -16.82 -14.88
CA ASN A 700 -19.76 -17.63 -15.54
C ASN A 700 -20.41 -18.47 -16.64
N VAL A 701 -19.86 -18.43 -17.84
CA VAL A 701 -20.24 -19.31 -18.95
C VAL A 701 -19.00 -20.05 -19.41
N GLN A 702 -19.05 -21.37 -19.45
CA GLN A 702 -17.94 -22.21 -19.91
C GLN A 702 -18.45 -23.22 -20.93
N GLY A 703 -17.79 -23.30 -22.08
CA GLY A 703 -18.08 -24.28 -23.11
C GLY A 703 -16.82 -25.07 -23.44
N TYR A 704 -16.87 -26.39 -23.33
CA TYR A 704 -15.74 -27.28 -23.53
C TYR A 704 -16.01 -28.28 -24.65
N ASN A 705 -14.99 -28.51 -25.47
CA ASN A 705 -14.93 -29.60 -26.43
C ASN A 705 -13.97 -30.67 -25.92
N GLY A 706 -14.34 -31.94 -26.06
CA GLY A 706 -13.45 -33.06 -25.76
C GLY A 706 -12.28 -33.13 -26.76
N LEU A 707 -11.07 -33.37 -26.27
CA LEU A 707 -9.86 -33.52 -27.08
C LEU A 707 -9.48 -34.98 -27.34
N ASN A 708 -10.19 -35.94 -26.76
CA ASN A 708 -9.93 -37.36 -26.92
C ASN A 708 -11.24 -38.17 -26.93
N ASN A 709 -11.15 -39.46 -27.26
CA ASN A 709 -12.30 -40.36 -27.40
C ASN A 709 -13.08 -40.62 -26.10
N TYR A 710 -12.56 -40.18 -24.95
CA TYR A 710 -13.16 -40.38 -23.62
C TYR A 710 -13.82 -39.11 -23.07
N SER A 711 -13.67 -37.98 -23.78
CA SER A 711 -14.12 -36.65 -23.34
C SER A 711 -15.29 -36.20 -24.21
N LYS A 712 -16.43 -35.87 -23.60
CA LYS A 712 -17.59 -35.32 -24.32
C LYS A 712 -17.72 -33.82 -24.10
N SER A 713 -18.31 -33.17 -25.09
CA SER A 713 -18.50 -31.71 -25.10
C SER A 713 -19.71 -31.30 -24.28
N TYR A 714 -19.60 -30.16 -23.60
CA TYR A 714 -20.66 -29.62 -22.75
C TYR A 714 -20.54 -28.09 -22.62
N ILE A 715 -21.64 -27.44 -22.24
CA ILE A 715 -21.70 -26.01 -21.94
C ILE A 715 -22.37 -25.83 -20.58
N GLN A 716 -21.85 -24.93 -19.75
CA GLN A 716 -22.42 -24.55 -18.46
C GLN A 716 -22.60 -23.05 -18.35
N ILE A 717 -23.75 -22.65 -17.83
CA ILE A 717 -24.07 -21.26 -17.47
C ILE A 717 -24.34 -21.24 -15.97
N ARG A 718 -23.58 -20.44 -15.22
CA ARG A 718 -23.55 -20.40 -13.75
C ARG A 718 -23.75 -18.96 -13.27
N PRO A 719 -25.01 -18.50 -13.09
CA PRO A 719 -25.31 -17.22 -12.50
C PRO A 719 -25.31 -17.29 -10.96
N GLU A 720 -24.86 -16.21 -10.33
CA GLU A 720 -24.88 -16.01 -8.88
C GLU A 720 -25.16 -14.54 -8.56
N PHE A 721 -26.07 -14.29 -7.62
CA PHE A 721 -26.41 -12.97 -7.13
C PHE A 721 -26.47 -12.99 -5.60
N SER A 722 -25.68 -12.11 -4.97
CA SER A 722 -25.70 -11.89 -3.53
C SER A 722 -26.08 -10.44 -3.25
N PHE A 723 -27.03 -10.18 -2.35
CA PHE A 723 -27.31 -8.84 -1.84
C PHE A 723 -27.15 -8.75 -0.33
N TYR A 724 -26.83 -7.55 0.14
CA TYR A 724 -26.61 -7.24 1.55
C TYR A 724 -27.42 -6.00 1.91
N GLN A 725 -28.17 -6.08 3.01
CA GLN A 725 -29.04 -5.02 3.47
C GLN A 725 -28.90 -4.85 4.99
N LYS A 726 -28.45 -3.66 5.42
CA LYS A 726 -28.57 -3.27 6.83
C LYS A 726 -30.05 -3.04 7.17
N LEU A 727 -30.49 -3.62 8.29
CA LEU A 727 -31.85 -3.45 8.79
C LEU A 727 -31.97 -2.28 9.78
N ASN A 728 -30.85 -1.65 10.13
CA ASN A 728 -30.84 -0.44 10.94
C ASN A 728 -29.71 0.53 10.54
N ASN A 729 -29.82 1.78 11.00
CA ASN A 729 -28.87 2.84 10.65
C ASN A 729 -27.42 2.50 11.05
N LYS A 730 -27.26 1.82 12.19
CA LYS A 730 -25.96 1.43 12.76
C LYS A 730 -25.33 0.20 12.08
N GLY A 731 -26.03 -0.50 11.18
CA GLY A 731 -25.53 -1.72 10.53
C GLY A 731 -25.26 -2.87 11.50
N THR A 732 -25.88 -2.88 12.68
CA THR A 732 -25.70 -3.95 13.67
C THR A 732 -26.48 -5.20 13.26
N ILE A 733 -27.54 -5.05 12.48
CA ILE A 733 -28.30 -6.15 11.90
C ILE A 733 -28.16 -6.05 10.39
N VAL A 734 -27.59 -7.09 9.78
CA VAL A 734 -27.40 -7.20 8.33
C VAL A 734 -28.05 -8.48 7.85
N LEU A 735 -28.97 -8.35 6.91
CA LEU A 735 -29.50 -9.45 6.15
C LEU A 735 -28.66 -9.59 4.87
N SER A 736 -28.35 -10.83 4.49
CA SER A 736 -27.76 -11.14 3.21
C SER A 736 -28.45 -12.34 2.62
N ASP A 737 -28.64 -12.32 1.31
CA ASP A 737 -29.21 -13.44 0.58
C ASP A 737 -28.39 -13.68 -0.67
N ARG A 738 -28.12 -14.95 -0.95
CA ARG A 738 -27.40 -15.38 -2.15
C ARG A 738 -28.22 -16.42 -2.90
N VAL A 739 -28.53 -16.11 -4.15
CA VAL A 739 -29.19 -17.02 -5.09
C VAL A 739 -28.21 -17.36 -6.19
N GLY A 740 -28.06 -18.65 -6.47
CA GLY A 740 -27.19 -19.09 -7.56
C GLY A 740 -27.60 -20.45 -8.09
N GLY A 741 -26.94 -20.87 -9.15
CA GLY A 741 -27.25 -22.15 -9.78
C GLY A 741 -26.40 -22.43 -10.99
N GLY A 742 -26.83 -23.41 -11.76
CA GLY A 742 -26.19 -23.72 -13.02
C GLY A 742 -27.05 -24.58 -13.93
N VAL A 743 -26.95 -24.32 -15.22
CA VAL A 743 -27.59 -25.13 -16.28
C VAL A 743 -26.48 -25.73 -17.13
N THR A 744 -26.51 -27.05 -17.31
CA THR A 744 -25.56 -27.76 -18.19
C THR A 744 -26.26 -28.29 -19.44
N PHE A 745 -25.68 -28.03 -20.61
CA PHE A 745 -26.04 -28.60 -21.90
C PHE A 745 -24.96 -29.56 -22.38
N GLY A 746 -25.33 -30.57 -23.17
CA GLY A 746 -24.41 -31.63 -23.59
C GLY A 746 -24.26 -32.73 -22.52
N ASN A 747 -23.08 -33.35 -22.48
CA ASN A 747 -22.81 -34.56 -21.68
C ASN A 747 -21.60 -34.33 -20.75
N PRO A 748 -21.78 -33.66 -19.61
CA PRO A 748 -20.69 -33.51 -18.63
C PRO A 748 -20.31 -34.87 -18.03
N ALA A 749 -19.03 -35.04 -17.69
CA ALA A 749 -18.55 -36.15 -16.86
C ALA A 749 -19.01 -35.99 -15.40
N PHE A 750 -18.95 -37.04 -14.58
CA PHE A 750 -19.45 -36.98 -13.20
C PHE A 750 -18.82 -35.84 -12.37
N TYR A 751 -17.51 -35.60 -12.52
CA TYR A 751 -16.78 -34.54 -11.80
C TYR A 751 -17.07 -33.13 -12.32
N GLN A 752 -17.70 -33.02 -13.50
CA GLN A 752 -18.16 -31.76 -14.09
C GLN A 752 -19.61 -31.43 -13.72
N SER A 753 -20.27 -32.26 -12.90
CA SER A 753 -21.65 -32.05 -12.47
C SER A 753 -21.84 -30.76 -11.68
N MET A 754 -23.08 -30.31 -11.61
CA MET A 754 -23.49 -29.29 -10.64
C MET A 754 -23.67 -29.95 -9.27
N PHE A 755 -22.91 -29.49 -8.28
CA PHE A 755 -22.91 -30.06 -6.94
C PHE A 755 -23.55 -29.14 -5.90
N LEU A 756 -24.43 -29.71 -5.09
CA LEU A 756 -25.10 -29.07 -3.96
C LEU A 756 -24.70 -29.75 -2.64
N GLY A 757 -24.29 -28.98 -1.64
CA GLY A 757 -23.91 -29.49 -0.31
C GLY A 757 -22.66 -28.85 0.28
N GLY A 758 -22.66 -28.65 1.60
CA GLY A 758 -21.52 -28.19 2.40
C GLY A 758 -21.34 -26.67 2.40
N GLN A 759 -20.11 -26.23 2.73
CA GLN A 759 -19.79 -24.81 2.94
C GLN A 759 -20.01 -23.94 1.68
N GLY A 760 -20.03 -24.54 0.49
CA GLY A 760 -20.23 -23.85 -0.78
C GLY A 760 -21.63 -23.25 -0.94
N ASN A 761 -22.70 -24.04 -0.80
CA ASN A 761 -24.06 -23.62 -1.18
C ASN A 761 -25.23 -24.25 -0.38
N LEU A 762 -24.99 -25.19 0.54
CA LEU A 762 -26.06 -25.82 1.35
C LEU A 762 -25.50 -26.39 2.67
N LEU A 763 -25.57 -25.63 3.77
CA LEU A 763 -25.18 -26.08 5.11
C LEU A 763 -26.12 -27.16 5.64
N GLY A 764 -25.65 -27.90 6.64
CA GLY A 764 -26.40 -29.02 7.21
C GLY A 764 -26.29 -30.30 6.38
N TYR A 765 -25.48 -30.31 5.33
CA TYR A 765 -25.16 -31.49 4.52
C TYR A 765 -23.64 -31.62 4.33
N LEU A 766 -23.18 -32.83 3.98
CA LEU A 766 -21.79 -33.08 3.55
C LEU A 766 -21.45 -32.26 2.30
N GLN A 767 -20.15 -31.99 2.08
CA GLN A 767 -19.72 -31.30 0.86
C GLN A 767 -20.02 -32.16 -0.37
N TYR A 768 -20.48 -31.56 -1.47
CA TYR A 768 -20.81 -32.24 -2.73
C TYR A 768 -21.88 -33.35 -2.59
N ARG A 769 -22.84 -33.18 -1.67
CA ARG A 769 -23.82 -34.21 -1.31
C ARG A 769 -24.72 -34.66 -2.47
N PHE A 770 -25.19 -33.74 -3.29
CA PHE A 770 -26.06 -34.03 -4.43
C PHE A 770 -25.41 -33.56 -5.71
N ALA A 771 -25.48 -34.37 -6.76
CA ALA A 771 -24.90 -34.09 -8.07
C ALA A 771 -25.98 -34.13 -9.15
N GLY A 772 -26.00 -33.17 -10.06
CA GLY A 772 -26.94 -33.15 -11.18
C GLY A 772 -26.42 -32.38 -12.38
N LYS A 773 -27.19 -32.44 -13.47
CA LYS A 773 -26.97 -31.65 -14.69
C LYS A 773 -27.31 -30.18 -14.49
N HIS A 774 -28.36 -29.91 -13.71
CA HIS A 774 -28.78 -28.55 -13.34
C HIS A 774 -28.83 -28.40 -11.83
N MET A 775 -28.76 -27.16 -11.34
CA MET A 775 -28.85 -26.84 -9.91
C MET A 775 -29.40 -25.45 -9.69
N ILE A 776 -30.13 -25.28 -8.59
CA ILE A 776 -30.45 -23.99 -8.00
C ILE A 776 -30.26 -24.06 -6.49
N TYR A 777 -29.85 -22.95 -5.89
CA TYR A 777 -29.78 -22.79 -4.45
C TYR A 777 -30.10 -21.35 -4.03
N ASN A 778 -30.55 -21.21 -2.79
CA ASN A 778 -30.74 -19.96 -2.07
C ASN A 778 -30.12 -20.08 -0.69
N ASN A 779 -29.40 -19.05 -0.25
CA ASN A 779 -28.75 -18.97 1.05
C ASN A 779 -29.12 -17.67 1.73
N LEU A 780 -30.10 -17.72 2.62
CA LEU A 780 -30.50 -16.60 3.44
C LEU A 780 -29.68 -16.59 4.73
N GLN A 781 -29.08 -15.46 5.06
CA GLN A 781 -28.29 -15.29 6.27
C GLN A 781 -28.61 -13.96 6.96
N ALA A 782 -28.75 -14.00 8.28
CA ALA A 782 -28.89 -12.82 9.12
C ALA A 782 -27.73 -12.76 10.10
N ARG A 783 -27.08 -11.59 10.17
CA ARG A 783 -25.98 -11.34 11.09
C ARG A 783 -26.35 -10.24 12.06
N ILE A 784 -26.16 -10.52 13.35
CA ILE A 784 -26.38 -9.57 14.43
C ILE A 784 -25.05 -9.34 15.14
N LYS A 785 -24.58 -8.10 15.11
CA LYS A 785 -23.50 -7.61 15.96
C LYS A 785 -24.03 -7.53 17.39
N LEU A 786 -23.39 -8.28 18.30
CA LEU A 786 -23.76 -8.27 19.71
C LEU A 786 -23.01 -7.17 20.45
N PHE A 787 -21.69 -7.16 20.36
CA PHE A 787 -20.84 -6.17 21.02
C PHE A 787 -19.49 -6.03 20.31
N ASN A 788 -18.82 -4.91 20.55
CA ASN A 788 -17.40 -4.79 20.27
C ASN A 788 -16.64 -5.37 21.45
N ILE A 789 -15.71 -6.29 21.19
CA ILE A 789 -14.77 -6.73 22.21
C ILE A 789 -13.75 -5.62 22.37
N ALA A 790 -13.80 -4.97 23.51
CA ALA A 790 -12.86 -3.94 23.91
C ALA A 790 -11.66 -4.56 24.65
N SER A 791 -10.91 -5.44 23.98
CA SER A 791 -9.77 -6.14 24.57
C SER A 791 -8.47 -5.48 24.17
N TYR A 792 -7.66 -5.08 25.16
CA TYR A 792 -6.33 -4.55 24.95
C TYR A 792 -5.43 -5.43 24.05
N ILE A 793 -5.70 -6.73 23.95
CA ILE A 793 -4.89 -7.69 23.18
C ILE A 793 -5.34 -7.78 21.70
N VAL A 794 -6.63 -7.94 21.38
CA VAL A 794 -7.12 -7.95 19.99
C VAL A 794 -8.51 -7.31 19.88
N PRO A 795 -8.67 -6.19 19.15
CA PRO A 795 -9.97 -5.59 18.89
C PRO A 795 -10.81 -6.46 18.03
N GLY A 796 -12.11 -6.45 18.22
CA GLY A 796 -12.95 -6.97 17.17
C GLY A 796 -14.43 -6.82 17.40
N GLN A 797 -15.16 -7.10 16.33
CA GLN A 797 -16.60 -7.23 16.37
C GLN A 797 -16.95 -8.68 16.66
N MET A 798 -17.70 -8.91 17.74
CA MET A 798 -18.32 -10.22 17.99
C MET A 798 -19.81 -10.16 17.67
N GLY A 799 -20.33 -11.24 17.10
CA GLY A 799 -21.75 -11.37 16.90
C GLY A 799 -22.18 -12.78 16.59
N ILE A 800 -23.46 -12.91 16.27
CA ILE A 800 -24.10 -14.16 15.89
C ILE A 800 -24.56 -14.10 14.45
N THR A 801 -24.64 -15.27 13.85
CA THR A 801 -25.10 -15.48 12.48
C THR A 801 -26.15 -16.59 12.51
N GLY A 802 -27.30 -16.36 11.90
CA GLY A 802 -28.30 -17.38 11.60
C GLY A 802 -28.44 -17.54 10.10
N PHE A 803 -28.79 -18.74 9.63
CA PHE A 803 -28.99 -18.99 8.20
C PHE A 803 -30.11 -19.99 7.93
N TYR A 804 -30.63 -19.91 6.71
CA TYR A 804 -31.54 -20.86 6.09
C TYR A 804 -31.12 -21.05 4.63
N ASP A 805 -30.69 -22.26 4.30
CA ASP A 805 -30.26 -22.65 2.97
C ASP A 805 -31.29 -23.60 2.35
N ALA A 806 -31.54 -23.44 1.05
CA ALA A 806 -32.39 -24.34 0.28
C ALA A 806 -31.78 -24.60 -1.11
N GLY A 807 -31.95 -25.80 -1.65
CA GLY A 807 -31.49 -26.08 -3.00
C GLY A 807 -31.98 -27.39 -3.58
N ARG A 808 -31.81 -27.53 -4.89
CA ARG A 808 -32.19 -28.72 -5.66
C ARG A 808 -31.22 -28.92 -6.82
N VAL A 809 -30.97 -30.18 -7.16
CA VAL A 809 -30.31 -30.57 -8.41
C VAL A 809 -31.29 -31.33 -9.31
N TRP A 810 -30.96 -31.46 -10.60
CA TRP A 810 -31.73 -32.26 -11.55
C TRP A 810 -30.80 -33.13 -12.38
N ALA A 811 -31.12 -34.41 -12.51
CA ALA A 811 -30.45 -35.36 -13.40
C ALA A 811 -31.41 -35.96 -14.44
N GLU A 812 -30.88 -36.55 -15.50
CA GLU A 812 -31.70 -37.28 -16.49
C GLU A 812 -32.36 -38.50 -15.82
N SER A 813 -33.63 -38.76 -16.16
CA SER A 813 -34.42 -39.88 -15.62
C SER A 813 -34.75 -39.83 -14.12
N GLU A 814 -34.74 -38.64 -13.50
CA GLU A 814 -35.12 -38.44 -12.10
C GLU A 814 -36.58 -37.96 -11.91
N ASN A 815 -37.27 -38.55 -10.93
CA ASN A 815 -38.61 -38.14 -10.46
C ASN A 815 -38.57 -37.75 -8.97
N SER A 816 -37.90 -36.64 -8.62
CA SER A 816 -37.85 -36.14 -7.24
C SER A 816 -38.12 -34.64 -7.20
N ASP A 817 -39.20 -34.23 -6.51
CA ASP A 817 -39.56 -32.83 -6.29
C ASP A 817 -39.03 -32.23 -4.99
N LYS A 818 -38.13 -32.96 -4.33
CA LYS A 818 -37.57 -32.56 -3.05
C LYS A 818 -36.70 -31.31 -3.17
N ILE A 819 -36.92 -30.35 -2.28
CA ILE A 819 -36.00 -29.23 -2.04
C ILE A 819 -35.28 -29.52 -0.73
N HIS A 820 -33.96 -29.65 -0.80
CA HIS A 820 -33.11 -29.90 0.36
C HIS A 820 -32.96 -28.60 1.16
N GLN A 821 -33.04 -28.69 2.48
CA GLN A 821 -33.08 -27.54 3.37
C GLN A 821 -32.10 -27.72 4.53
N GLY A 822 -31.34 -26.66 4.80
CA GLY A 822 -30.41 -26.59 5.91
C GLY A 822 -30.67 -25.36 6.75
N VAL A 823 -30.77 -25.52 8.07
CA VAL A 823 -31.00 -24.41 9.00
C VAL A 823 -29.96 -24.44 10.11
N GLY A 824 -29.54 -23.27 10.58
CA GLY A 824 -28.61 -23.22 11.70
C GLY A 824 -28.07 -21.84 12.00
N GLY A 825 -26.97 -21.81 12.71
CA GLY A 825 -26.33 -20.58 13.10
C GLY A 825 -25.05 -20.79 13.89
N GLY A 826 -24.52 -19.70 14.43
CA GLY A 826 -23.33 -19.73 15.25
C GLY A 826 -22.79 -18.34 15.55
N ILE A 827 -21.50 -18.28 15.86
CA ILE A 827 -20.82 -17.06 16.28
C ILE A 827 -19.78 -16.64 15.26
N TYR A 828 -19.52 -15.34 15.20
CA TYR A 828 -18.38 -14.80 14.47
C TYR A 828 -17.61 -13.78 15.30
N PHE A 829 -16.33 -13.68 15.01
CA PHE A 829 -15.42 -12.68 15.54
C PHE A 829 -14.60 -12.08 14.40
N SER A 830 -14.63 -10.76 14.25
CA SER A 830 -13.84 -10.05 13.25
C SER A 830 -12.79 -9.19 13.92
N PRO A 831 -11.54 -9.69 14.05
CA PRO A 831 -10.49 -8.94 14.70
C PRO A 831 -10.03 -7.76 13.84
N ALA A 832 -10.06 -6.55 14.41
CA ALA A 832 -9.67 -5.28 13.80
C ALA A 832 -10.30 -5.02 12.41
N GLY A 833 -11.39 -5.72 12.04
CA GLY A 833 -11.95 -5.68 10.69
C GLY A 833 -11.03 -6.23 9.59
N LEU A 834 -9.97 -6.97 9.96
CA LEU A 834 -8.95 -7.51 9.04
C LEU A 834 -9.31 -8.90 8.50
N THR A 835 -9.96 -9.73 9.33
CA THR A 835 -10.45 -11.07 9.00
C THR A 835 -11.78 -11.35 9.72
N VAL A 836 -12.42 -12.48 9.44
CA VAL A 836 -13.62 -12.96 10.14
C VAL A 836 -13.43 -14.42 10.49
N LEU A 837 -13.32 -14.76 11.76
CA LEU A 837 -13.45 -16.13 12.21
C LEU A 837 -14.93 -16.43 12.49
N GLN A 838 -15.52 -17.42 11.84
CA GLN A 838 -16.88 -17.89 12.15
C GLN A 838 -16.90 -19.38 12.45
N VAL A 839 -17.71 -19.74 13.46
CA VAL A 839 -18.03 -21.11 13.84
C VAL A 839 -19.54 -21.26 13.70
N LEU A 840 -19.97 -22.12 12.78
CA LEU A 840 -21.38 -22.36 12.46
C LEU A 840 -21.72 -23.83 12.65
N MET A 841 -22.98 -24.10 12.98
CA MET A 841 -23.53 -25.43 13.08
C MET A 841 -24.85 -25.48 12.29
N GLY A 842 -24.93 -26.40 11.32
CA GLY A 842 -26.10 -26.58 10.46
C GLY A 842 -26.77 -27.91 10.69
N HIS A 843 -28.10 -27.91 10.61
CA HIS A 843 -28.96 -29.07 10.73
C HIS A 843 -29.76 -29.28 9.45
N SER A 844 -29.91 -30.54 9.05
CA SER A 844 -30.85 -31.00 8.04
C SER A 844 -31.47 -32.34 8.46
N GLU A 845 -32.27 -32.94 7.60
CA GLU A 845 -32.72 -34.33 7.76
C GLU A 845 -31.56 -35.35 7.87
N GLU A 846 -30.36 -35.01 7.39
CA GLU A 846 -29.17 -35.85 7.49
C GLU A 846 -28.37 -35.59 8.77
N GLY A 847 -28.81 -34.69 9.65
CA GLY A 847 -28.24 -34.44 10.97
C GLY A 847 -27.45 -33.13 11.07
N TRP A 848 -26.53 -33.08 12.05
CA TRP A 848 -25.76 -31.88 12.40
C TRP A 848 -24.35 -31.87 11.82
N TYR A 849 -23.93 -30.73 11.28
CA TYR A 849 -22.61 -30.53 10.66
C TYR A 849 -21.97 -29.21 11.13
N PRO A 850 -20.75 -29.24 11.69
CA PRO A 850 -20.01 -28.03 12.09
C PRO A 850 -19.18 -27.46 10.94
N TYR A 851 -18.98 -26.15 10.94
CA TYR A 851 -18.17 -25.42 9.96
C TYR A 851 -17.35 -24.33 10.65
N ILE A 852 -16.04 -24.25 10.36
CA ILE A 852 -15.15 -23.18 10.81
C ILE A 852 -14.53 -22.51 9.59
N SER A 853 -14.61 -21.18 9.49
CA SER A 853 -14.04 -20.47 8.35
C SER A 853 -13.56 -19.07 8.68
N MET A 854 -12.63 -18.57 7.85
CA MET A 854 -12.01 -17.25 8.00
C MET A 854 -12.64 -16.15 7.12
N ASN A 855 -13.79 -16.43 6.50
CA ASN A 855 -14.56 -15.50 5.68
C ASN A 855 -16.05 -15.81 5.79
N PHE A 856 -16.91 -14.82 5.60
CA PHE A 856 -18.33 -15.06 5.31
C PHE A 856 -18.49 -15.74 3.96
N ARG A 857 -19.61 -16.46 3.80
CA ARG A 857 -20.05 -16.86 2.47
C ARG A 857 -20.40 -15.60 1.71
N ILE A 858 -19.66 -15.35 0.65
CA ILE A 858 -19.84 -14.21 -0.23
C ILE A 858 -20.72 -14.63 -1.40
#